data_AF-A0A425WET7-F1
#
_entry.id   AF-A0A425WET7-F1
#
_cell.length_a   1.000
_cell.length_b   1.000
_cell.length_c   1.000
_cell.angle_alpha   90.00
_cell.angle_beta   90.00
_cell.angle_gamma   90.00
#
_symmetry.space_group_name_H-M   'P 1'
#
loop_
_entity.id
_entity.type
_entity.pdbx_description
1 polymer ?
#
loop_
_entity_poly.entity_id
_entity_poly.type
_entity_poly.pdbx_seq_one_letter_code
_entity_poly.pdbx_strand_id
1 'polypeptide(L)'
;MRKLFVLSAFLATAISAFVVFQTMQAIQYDYPLGTDDSFELLVSESTVPKDQLIDGLIQAVDERGGCLVKPSTSAGTYGSRRDLIYFSSIQPSSSSPVIGSDGSISWLTPGMGGKLLSARTMGDSPLAGTYMLKSDQPLHEALDQWANENGVTITWYGQKPLRDEVLSIVVSGGMIIPWLSTQLLVLTLAMTWIILRLHTRAIQLLGGITSAQIHRETLGILARLLAIGGTLGIALSGILVTVVLGPANVLLVLPPTAILCLLSFACLLVLIYLLSVIVGTGMESLRLRRPVVGKILPLCRTISAVALILSMQTIPPAISLAQRAWKSYTQSSIARCFGDTIAVSLNNFDYLDTEEGAQETQRVMHDLSQKGCIVTSLVIDSEIEISNDVRGGYSQFVIVDPSYLHLIGITLPTESGESVLTEVSFDSLPSATKDFLQGVLSVWMEGEMTFKETFSFYEYHGDGFIALGQNASYNSAFTTCKNPLVIVMNVPVDKMSMTGFVMPLISTGNIMFTDPESTKEAFAASPVYPYIASFDRVADVTLTTGQDLLANALLYLAITSISLLSICACALQCASSWAIAHEEEVFLAHTAGIGYRSIYAPRMRSDLAFSIMPLVIGAGICIFVSPYSTPLVVMLGAIIVETCFALFSMLTYTIACRKTFTAHILRKG
;
A
#
# COMPACT_ATOMS: atom_id res chain seq x y z
N MET A 1 12.22 0.75 33.39
CA MET A 1 12.21 -0.63 32.86
C MET A 1 10.84 -1.31 32.91
N ARG A 2 10.21 -1.56 34.07
CA ARG A 2 8.87 -2.23 34.11
C ARG A 2 7.83 -1.55 33.22
N LYS A 3 7.66 -0.22 33.35
CA LYS A 3 6.73 0.57 32.52
C LYS A 3 7.05 0.48 31.02
N LEU A 4 8.32 0.56 30.64
CA LEU A 4 8.78 0.45 29.24
C LEU A 4 8.47 -0.95 28.66
N PHE A 5 8.65 -2.01 29.45
CA PHE A 5 8.35 -3.37 29.02
C PHE A 5 6.85 -3.59 28.83
N VAL A 6 6.01 -3.05 29.72
CA VAL A 6 4.55 -3.07 29.57
C VAL A 6 4.13 -2.29 28.32
N LEU A 7 4.73 -1.12 28.07
CA LEU A 7 4.46 -0.32 26.89
C LEU A 7 4.86 -1.04 25.58
N SER A 8 6.01 -1.72 25.55
CA SER A 8 6.41 -2.49 24.37
C SER A 8 5.51 -3.69 24.12
N ALA A 9 5.04 -4.36 25.17
CA ALA A 9 4.08 -5.46 25.05
C ALA A 9 2.72 -4.96 24.55
N PHE A 10 2.25 -3.82 25.06
CA PHE A 10 1.06 -3.13 24.57
C PHE A 10 1.18 -2.79 23.07
N LEU A 11 2.31 -2.22 22.65
CA LEU A 11 2.56 -1.88 21.25
C LEU A 11 2.59 -3.12 20.35
N ALA A 12 3.23 -4.20 20.80
CA ALA A 12 3.25 -5.48 20.08
C ALA A 12 1.84 -6.05 19.85
N THR A 13 0.97 -5.92 20.86
CA THR A 13 -0.44 -6.31 20.76
C THR A 13 -1.23 -5.39 19.82
N ALA A 14 -1.05 -4.07 19.91
CA ALA A 14 -1.72 -3.13 19.02
C ALA A 14 -1.36 -3.37 17.55
N ILE A 15 -0.10 -3.65 17.24
CA ILE A 15 0.32 -4.02 15.88
C ILE A 15 -0.23 -5.38 15.48
N SER A 16 -0.28 -6.36 16.39
CA SER A 16 -0.90 -7.66 16.09
C SER A 16 -2.38 -7.49 15.72
N ALA A 17 -3.11 -6.62 16.42
CA ALA A 17 -4.50 -6.30 16.11
C ALA A 17 -4.64 -5.64 14.74
N PHE A 18 -3.73 -4.71 14.40
CA PHE A 18 -3.72 -4.05 13.11
C PHE A 18 -3.43 -5.02 11.94
N VAL A 19 -2.44 -5.92 12.09
CA VAL A 19 -2.12 -6.94 11.08
C VAL A 19 -3.32 -7.87 10.86
N VAL A 20 -3.98 -8.30 11.95
CA VAL A 20 -5.20 -9.12 11.86
C VAL A 20 -6.32 -8.36 11.17
N PHE A 21 -6.55 -7.09 11.55
CA PHE A 21 -7.59 -6.27 10.95
C PHE A 21 -7.42 -6.15 9.43
N GLN A 22 -6.24 -5.76 8.96
CA GLN A 22 -5.92 -5.64 7.53
C GLN A 22 -6.03 -6.98 6.80
N THR A 23 -5.56 -8.07 7.41
CA THR A 23 -5.65 -9.41 6.80
C THR A 23 -7.11 -9.85 6.68
N MET A 24 -7.92 -9.62 7.71
CA MET A 24 -9.35 -9.95 7.67
C MET A 24 -10.10 -9.07 6.68
N GLN A 25 -9.72 -7.79 6.55
CA GLN A 25 -10.28 -6.88 5.56
C GLN A 25 -10.01 -7.37 4.13
N ALA A 26 -8.77 -7.74 3.82
CA ALA A 26 -8.39 -8.28 2.51
C ALA A 26 -9.13 -9.58 2.21
N ILE A 27 -9.13 -10.56 3.14
CA ILE A 27 -9.86 -11.82 2.97
C ILE A 27 -11.35 -11.58 2.76
N GLN A 28 -11.96 -10.67 3.52
CA GLN A 28 -13.38 -10.35 3.36
C GLN A 28 -13.66 -9.67 2.02
N TYR A 29 -12.74 -8.85 1.52
CA TYR A 29 -12.86 -8.13 0.26
C TYR A 29 -12.74 -9.06 -0.96
N ASP A 30 -11.81 -10.01 -0.90
CA ASP A 30 -11.51 -10.94 -2.00
C ASP A 30 -12.44 -12.17 -1.96
N TYR A 31 -12.73 -12.68 -0.76
CA TYR A 31 -13.49 -13.91 -0.52
C TYR A 31 -14.59 -13.71 0.56
N PRO A 32 -15.66 -12.96 0.24
CA PRO A 32 -16.75 -12.70 1.16
C PRO A 32 -17.53 -13.99 1.49
N LEU A 33 -18.19 -14.00 2.64
CA LEU A 33 -19.07 -15.09 3.12
C LEU A 33 -18.36 -16.42 3.37
N GLY A 34 -17.03 -16.44 3.44
CA GLY A 34 -16.23 -17.65 3.65
C GLY A 34 -16.14 -18.52 2.40
N THR A 35 -16.22 -17.87 1.24
CA THR A 35 -15.78 -18.42 -0.05
C THR A 35 -14.26 -18.63 -0.03
N ASP A 36 -13.75 -19.47 -0.91
CA ASP A 36 -12.32 -19.84 -0.98
C ASP A 36 -11.85 -20.13 -2.41
N ASP A 37 -12.72 -19.90 -3.39
CA ASP A 37 -12.43 -20.03 -4.82
C ASP A 37 -13.18 -18.98 -5.61
N SER A 38 -12.73 -18.73 -6.83
CA SER A 38 -13.29 -17.72 -7.73
C SER A 38 -13.15 -18.11 -9.19
N PHE A 39 -14.10 -17.68 -10.00
CA PHE A 39 -14.04 -17.81 -11.45
C PHE A 39 -14.57 -16.55 -12.13
N GLU A 40 -14.21 -16.40 -13.40
CA GLU A 40 -14.78 -15.39 -14.28
C GLU A 40 -15.81 -16.02 -15.22
N LEU A 41 -16.96 -15.35 -15.34
CA LEU A 41 -18.06 -15.75 -16.19
C LEU A 41 -18.12 -14.82 -17.41
N LEU A 42 -18.03 -15.40 -18.61
CA LEU A 42 -18.16 -14.68 -19.88
C LEU A 42 -19.42 -15.15 -20.62
N VAL A 43 -20.33 -14.21 -20.87
CA VAL A 43 -21.67 -14.49 -21.43
C VAL A 43 -21.79 -14.00 -22.90
N SER A 44 -20.70 -13.51 -23.49
CA SER A 44 -20.68 -12.87 -24.82
C SER A 44 -21.18 -13.77 -25.95
N GLU A 45 -21.03 -15.09 -25.82
CA GLU A 45 -21.38 -16.07 -26.86
C GLU A 45 -22.75 -16.75 -26.64
N SER A 46 -23.42 -16.45 -25.52
CA SER A 46 -24.69 -17.12 -25.16
C SER A 46 -25.88 -16.47 -25.83
N THR A 47 -26.76 -17.27 -26.42
CA THR A 47 -28.05 -16.83 -26.99
C THR A 47 -29.21 -16.95 -26.00
N VAL A 48 -28.95 -17.37 -24.75
CA VAL A 48 -29.97 -17.65 -23.74
C VAL A 48 -30.32 -16.37 -22.97
N PRO A 49 -31.62 -16.09 -22.69
CA PRO A 49 -32.02 -14.94 -21.89
C PRO A 49 -31.42 -14.97 -20.48
N LYS A 50 -30.99 -13.80 -19.98
CA LYS A 50 -30.35 -13.61 -18.68
C LYS A 50 -31.12 -14.24 -17.50
N ASP A 51 -32.44 -14.12 -17.49
CA ASP A 51 -33.25 -14.67 -16.39
C ASP A 51 -33.18 -16.21 -16.33
N GLN A 52 -33.12 -16.87 -17.49
CA GLN A 52 -32.96 -18.33 -17.56
C GLN A 52 -31.55 -18.76 -17.12
N LEU A 53 -30.53 -17.97 -17.45
CA LEU A 53 -29.17 -18.21 -16.97
C LEU A 53 -29.07 -18.06 -15.43
N ILE A 54 -29.74 -17.05 -14.86
CA ILE A 54 -29.81 -16.84 -13.41
C ILE A 54 -30.50 -18.03 -12.73
N ASP A 55 -31.62 -18.49 -13.27
CA ASP A 55 -32.35 -19.65 -12.73
C ASP A 55 -31.50 -20.92 -12.76
N GLY A 56 -30.76 -21.16 -13.85
CA GLY A 56 -29.84 -22.30 -13.96
C GLY A 56 -28.70 -22.25 -12.94
N LEU A 57 -28.11 -21.07 -12.69
CA LEU A 57 -27.11 -20.88 -11.65
C LEU A 57 -27.67 -21.15 -10.25
N ILE A 58 -28.87 -20.63 -9.94
CA ILE A 58 -29.53 -20.85 -8.65
C ILE A 58 -29.78 -22.35 -8.44
N GLN A 59 -30.27 -23.05 -9.46
CA GLN A 59 -30.55 -24.48 -9.38
C GLN A 59 -29.26 -25.29 -9.15
N ALA A 60 -28.19 -25.00 -9.89
CA ALA A 60 -26.90 -25.68 -9.73
C ALA A 60 -26.34 -25.55 -8.30
N VAL A 61 -26.52 -24.38 -7.68
CA VAL A 61 -26.07 -24.09 -6.31
C VAL A 61 -26.98 -24.76 -5.27
N ASP A 62 -28.31 -24.68 -5.44
CA ASP A 62 -29.29 -25.23 -4.50
C ASP A 62 -29.24 -26.77 -4.42
N GLU A 63 -29.04 -27.46 -5.54
CA GLU A 63 -28.96 -28.93 -5.59
C GLU A 63 -27.74 -29.49 -4.83
N ARG A 64 -26.67 -28.69 -4.73
CA ARG A 64 -25.39 -29.12 -4.17
C ARG A 64 -25.06 -28.46 -2.82
N GLY A 65 -25.87 -27.51 -2.36
CA GLY A 65 -25.69 -26.85 -1.06
C GLY A 65 -24.50 -25.88 -1.03
N GLY A 66 -24.21 -25.22 -2.15
CA GLY A 66 -23.09 -24.29 -2.30
C GLY A 66 -23.39 -22.86 -1.84
N CYS A 67 -22.34 -22.04 -1.76
CA CYS A 67 -22.48 -20.58 -1.67
C CYS A 67 -21.81 -19.98 -2.91
N LEU A 68 -22.59 -19.29 -3.74
CA LEU A 68 -22.12 -18.58 -4.92
C LEU A 68 -22.55 -17.12 -4.81
N VAL A 69 -21.58 -16.21 -4.88
CA VAL A 69 -21.82 -14.79 -4.72
C VAL A 69 -21.04 -13.97 -5.73
N LYS A 70 -21.62 -12.85 -6.12
CA LYS A 70 -21.02 -11.86 -7.00
C LYS A 70 -20.97 -10.50 -6.30
N PRO A 71 -19.79 -9.89 -6.16
CA PRO A 71 -19.71 -8.50 -5.74
C PRO A 71 -20.29 -7.60 -6.82
N SER A 72 -21.13 -6.67 -6.41
CA SER A 72 -21.71 -5.66 -7.30
C SER A 72 -21.53 -4.28 -6.67
N THR A 73 -21.14 -3.33 -7.51
CA THR A 73 -20.98 -1.93 -7.14
C THR A 73 -21.74 -1.11 -8.18
N SER A 74 -22.68 -0.28 -7.76
CA SER A 74 -23.38 0.61 -8.68
C SER A 74 -22.50 1.82 -8.98
N ALA A 75 -22.54 2.30 -10.23
CA ALA A 75 -21.70 3.40 -10.70
C ALA A 75 -21.81 4.68 -9.84
N GLY A 76 -22.97 4.92 -9.23
CA GLY A 76 -23.19 6.08 -8.35
C GLY A 76 -22.68 5.94 -6.90
N THR A 77 -22.26 4.75 -6.45
CA THR A 77 -21.85 4.52 -5.04
C THR A 77 -20.56 3.71 -4.87
N TYR A 78 -19.75 3.63 -5.93
CA TYR A 78 -18.53 2.83 -6.03
C TYR A 78 -17.58 2.91 -4.81
N GLY A 79 -17.37 4.10 -4.25
CA GLY A 79 -16.44 4.30 -3.13
C GLY A 79 -17.03 4.04 -1.73
N SER A 80 -18.34 3.96 -1.58
CA SER A 80 -19.02 3.89 -0.26
C SER A 80 -19.94 2.69 -0.10
N ARG A 81 -20.21 1.95 -1.18
CA ARG A 81 -21.14 0.84 -1.16
C ARG A 81 -20.70 -0.30 -2.05
N ARG A 82 -20.64 -1.49 -1.45
CA ARG A 82 -20.41 -2.76 -2.14
C ARG A 82 -21.49 -3.76 -1.74
N ASP A 83 -22.36 -4.07 -2.68
CA ASP A 83 -23.44 -5.03 -2.50
C ASP A 83 -22.93 -6.43 -2.88
N LEU A 84 -23.54 -7.47 -2.31
CA LEU A 84 -23.25 -8.86 -2.66
C LEU A 84 -24.52 -9.48 -3.24
N ILE A 85 -24.42 -10.06 -4.42
CA ILE A 85 -25.51 -10.76 -5.09
C ILE A 85 -25.31 -12.26 -4.88
N TYR A 86 -26.26 -12.93 -4.23
CA TYR A 86 -26.18 -14.37 -3.99
C TYR A 86 -27.06 -15.15 -4.97
N PHE A 87 -26.56 -16.31 -5.41
CA PHE A 87 -27.19 -17.20 -6.39
C PHE A 87 -27.68 -18.48 -5.72
N SER A 88 -28.64 -18.35 -4.81
CA SER A 88 -29.28 -19.47 -4.12
C SER A 88 -30.71 -19.09 -3.71
N SER A 89 -31.58 -20.09 -3.50
CA SER A 89 -32.92 -19.85 -2.96
C SER A 89 -32.89 -19.50 -1.47
N ILE A 90 -31.88 -19.98 -0.75
CA ILE A 90 -31.66 -19.71 0.68
C ILE A 90 -30.59 -18.64 0.83
N GLN A 91 -30.88 -17.60 1.62
CA GLN A 91 -29.90 -16.55 1.92
C GLN A 91 -28.67 -17.15 2.62
N PRO A 92 -27.45 -16.92 2.12
CA PRO A 92 -26.24 -17.47 2.73
C PRO A 92 -26.02 -16.86 4.11
N SER A 93 -25.83 -17.72 5.11
CA SER A 93 -25.46 -17.31 6.47
C SER A 93 -23.96 -17.49 6.66
N SER A 94 -23.23 -16.39 6.89
CA SER A 94 -21.81 -16.42 7.25
C SER A 94 -21.52 -15.38 8.31
N SER A 95 -20.42 -15.58 9.03
CA SER A 95 -19.94 -14.64 10.04
C SER A 95 -19.18 -13.45 9.44
N SER A 96 -18.66 -13.57 8.20
CA SER A 96 -17.84 -12.54 7.57
C SER A 96 -18.21 -12.36 6.09
N PRO A 97 -18.70 -11.19 5.64
CA PRO A 97 -19.02 -10.01 6.44
C PRO A 97 -20.22 -10.20 7.37
N VAL A 98 -20.37 -9.30 8.35
CA VAL A 98 -21.52 -9.33 9.25
C VAL A 98 -22.75 -8.82 8.50
N ILE A 99 -23.78 -9.66 8.44
CA ILE A 99 -25.05 -9.35 7.81
C ILE A 99 -26.09 -9.00 8.89
N GLY A 100 -26.66 -7.80 8.80
CA GLY A 100 -27.78 -7.36 9.64
C GLY A 100 -29.07 -8.10 9.32
N SER A 101 -30.04 -8.07 10.24
CA SER A 101 -31.36 -8.70 10.06
C SER A 101 -32.16 -8.15 8.87
N ASP A 102 -31.80 -6.96 8.38
CA ASP A 102 -32.38 -6.27 7.23
C ASP A 102 -31.61 -6.56 5.92
N GLY A 103 -30.61 -7.45 5.95
CA GLY A 103 -29.74 -7.75 4.81
C GLY A 103 -28.64 -6.71 4.57
N SER A 104 -28.45 -5.72 5.48
CA SER A 104 -27.35 -4.78 5.40
C SER A 104 -26.01 -5.47 5.69
N ILE A 105 -24.98 -5.13 4.91
CA ILE A 105 -23.62 -5.65 5.06
C ILE A 105 -22.78 -4.59 5.78
N SER A 106 -22.19 -4.99 6.90
CA SER A 106 -21.19 -4.19 7.61
C SER A 106 -19.79 -4.69 7.22
N TRP A 107 -19.15 -3.99 6.29
CA TRP A 107 -17.79 -4.31 5.87
C TRP A 107 -16.76 -3.91 6.93
N LEU A 108 -15.61 -4.59 6.94
CA LEU A 108 -14.44 -4.20 7.73
C LEU A 108 -13.73 -2.98 7.14
N THR A 109 -14.00 -2.63 5.88
CA THR A 109 -13.52 -1.37 5.28
C THR A 109 -14.27 -0.19 5.89
N PRO A 110 -13.58 0.76 6.56
CA PRO A 110 -14.24 1.90 7.19
C PRO A 110 -15.06 2.72 6.19
N GLY A 111 -16.31 3.03 6.53
CA GLY A 111 -17.20 3.83 5.68
C GLY A 111 -17.82 3.07 4.49
N MET A 112 -17.48 1.80 4.28
CA MET A 112 -18.07 0.96 3.23
C MET A 112 -19.31 0.24 3.77
N GLY A 113 -20.47 0.55 3.20
CA GLY A 113 -21.72 -0.16 3.44
C GLY A 113 -22.03 -1.18 2.33
N GLY A 114 -23.13 -1.89 2.47
CA GLY A 114 -23.61 -2.80 1.42
C GLY A 114 -24.95 -3.41 1.76
N LYS A 115 -25.53 -4.13 0.80
CA LYS A 115 -26.67 -5.01 0.99
C LYS A 115 -26.43 -6.36 0.33
N LEU A 116 -26.95 -7.40 0.96
CA LEU A 116 -27.03 -8.73 0.38
C LEU A 116 -28.32 -8.83 -0.42
N LEU A 117 -28.19 -9.05 -1.74
CA LEU A 117 -29.26 -9.03 -2.72
C LEU A 117 -29.41 -10.40 -3.39
N SER A 118 -30.62 -10.80 -3.71
CA SER A 118 -30.85 -12.03 -4.48
C SER A 118 -30.48 -11.81 -5.95
N ALA A 119 -29.95 -12.83 -6.62
CA ALA A 119 -29.73 -12.81 -8.07
C ALA A 119 -31.00 -12.47 -8.88
N ARG A 120 -32.20 -12.78 -8.37
CA ARG A 120 -33.48 -12.40 -9.00
C ARG A 120 -33.75 -10.89 -8.99
N THR A 121 -33.04 -10.13 -8.15
CA THR A 121 -33.14 -8.66 -8.03
C THR A 121 -32.03 -7.93 -8.77
N MET A 122 -31.24 -8.64 -9.58
CA MET A 122 -30.06 -8.12 -10.26
C MET A 122 -30.37 -7.04 -11.31
N GLY A 123 -31.60 -7.02 -11.85
CA GLY A 123 -32.08 -6.00 -12.78
C GLY A 123 -31.13 -5.82 -13.97
N ASP A 124 -30.64 -4.61 -14.16
CA ASP A 124 -29.74 -4.24 -15.26
C ASP A 124 -28.26 -4.58 -14.99
N SER A 125 -27.89 -5.07 -13.81
CA SER A 125 -26.49 -5.36 -13.47
C SER A 125 -25.95 -6.50 -14.34
N PRO A 126 -24.75 -6.40 -14.94
CA PRO A 126 -24.26 -7.39 -15.91
C PRO A 126 -24.12 -8.78 -15.26
N LEU A 127 -24.46 -9.84 -15.99
CA LEU A 127 -24.25 -11.22 -15.51
C LEU A 127 -22.77 -11.60 -15.59
N ALA A 128 -22.06 -11.20 -16.66
CA ALA A 128 -20.63 -11.43 -16.80
C ALA A 128 -19.78 -10.77 -15.70
N GLY A 129 -18.63 -11.37 -15.37
CA GLY A 129 -17.68 -10.86 -14.38
C GLY A 129 -17.22 -11.93 -13.38
N THR A 130 -16.59 -11.49 -12.30
CA THR A 130 -16.01 -12.38 -11.29
C THR A 130 -17.04 -12.85 -10.27
N TYR A 131 -17.01 -14.16 -9.99
CA TYR A 131 -17.83 -14.83 -9.00
C TYR A 131 -16.93 -15.48 -7.94
N MET A 132 -17.40 -15.50 -6.71
CA MET A 132 -16.75 -16.18 -5.59
C MET A 132 -17.65 -17.32 -5.14
N LEU A 133 -17.04 -18.47 -4.88
CA LEU A 133 -17.75 -19.63 -4.38
C LEU A 133 -17.02 -20.28 -3.23
N LYS A 134 -17.78 -21.05 -2.46
CA LYS A 134 -17.21 -22.04 -1.57
C LYS A 134 -16.95 -23.30 -2.37
N SER A 135 -15.68 -23.64 -2.52
CA SER A 135 -15.23 -24.68 -3.44
C SER A 135 -15.73 -26.04 -3.01
N ASP A 136 -16.39 -26.71 -3.94
CA ASP A 136 -16.84 -28.08 -3.83
C ASP A 136 -16.73 -28.71 -5.22
N GLN A 137 -16.07 -29.86 -5.32
CA GLN A 137 -15.76 -30.46 -6.62
C GLN A 137 -17.02 -30.84 -7.43
N PRO A 138 -18.08 -31.41 -6.82
CA PRO A 138 -19.38 -31.58 -7.46
C PRO A 138 -20.03 -30.27 -7.95
N LEU A 139 -19.79 -29.15 -7.27
CA LEU A 139 -20.31 -27.85 -7.69
C LEU A 139 -19.53 -27.30 -8.89
N HIS A 140 -18.21 -27.48 -8.94
CA HIS A 140 -17.39 -27.14 -10.12
C HIS A 140 -17.88 -27.87 -11.36
N GLU A 141 -18.04 -29.20 -11.25
CA GLU A 141 -18.52 -30.03 -12.37
C GLU A 141 -19.92 -29.61 -12.83
N ALA A 142 -20.82 -29.27 -11.89
CA ALA A 142 -22.16 -28.81 -12.21
C ALA A 142 -22.16 -27.44 -12.92
N LEU A 143 -21.30 -26.52 -12.48
CA LEU A 143 -21.16 -25.20 -13.11
C LEU A 143 -20.53 -25.29 -14.50
N ASP A 144 -19.51 -26.14 -14.68
CA ASP A 144 -18.92 -26.40 -16.01
C ASP A 144 -19.93 -27.05 -16.95
N GLN A 145 -20.74 -28.00 -16.46
CA GLN A 145 -21.80 -28.61 -17.26
C GLN A 145 -22.86 -27.56 -17.66
N TRP A 146 -23.35 -26.79 -16.70
CA TRP A 146 -24.31 -25.71 -16.97
C TRP A 146 -23.76 -24.68 -17.97
N ALA A 147 -22.49 -24.31 -17.85
CA ALA A 147 -21.85 -23.34 -18.74
C ALA A 147 -21.77 -23.85 -20.19
N ASN A 148 -21.36 -25.11 -20.36
CA ASN A 148 -21.31 -25.76 -21.67
C ASN A 148 -22.70 -25.88 -22.32
N GLU A 149 -23.74 -26.20 -21.55
CA GLU A 149 -25.11 -26.32 -22.06
C GLU A 149 -25.72 -24.98 -22.50
N ASN A 150 -25.25 -23.87 -21.95
CA ASN A 150 -25.80 -22.53 -22.19
C ASN A 150 -24.90 -21.62 -23.06
N GLY A 151 -23.78 -22.13 -23.60
CA GLY A 151 -22.86 -21.34 -24.41
C GLY A 151 -22.16 -20.24 -23.62
N VAL A 152 -21.83 -20.52 -22.36
CA VAL A 152 -21.18 -19.59 -21.43
C VAL A 152 -19.77 -20.10 -21.13
N THR A 153 -18.78 -19.23 -21.05
CA THR A 153 -17.40 -19.62 -20.73
C THR A 153 -17.08 -19.31 -19.27
N ILE A 154 -16.53 -20.29 -18.55
CA ILE A 154 -16.04 -20.16 -17.18
C ILE A 154 -14.52 -20.28 -17.18
N THR A 155 -13.84 -19.29 -16.59
CA THR A 155 -12.38 -19.34 -16.35
C THR A 155 -12.11 -19.41 -14.85
N TRP A 156 -11.57 -20.54 -14.40
CA TRP A 156 -11.27 -20.78 -12.98
C TRP A 156 -9.94 -20.15 -12.56
N TYR A 157 -9.94 -19.41 -11.46
CA TYR A 157 -8.71 -18.86 -10.86
C TYR A 157 -8.08 -19.79 -9.81
N GLY A 158 -8.85 -20.77 -9.33
CA GLY A 158 -8.40 -21.88 -8.49
C GLY A 158 -8.43 -21.59 -7.00
N GLN A 159 -8.64 -22.66 -6.22
CA GLN A 159 -8.64 -22.63 -4.76
C GLN A 159 -7.34 -22.05 -4.20
N LYS A 160 -7.48 -21.10 -3.27
CA LYS A 160 -6.37 -20.66 -2.43
C LYS A 160 -6.63 -21.10 -0.99
N PRO A 161 -5.79 -21.99 -0.42
CA PRO A 161 -5.90 -22.33 0.98
C PRO A 161 -5.79 -21.07 1.83
N LEU A 162 -6.66 -20.90 2.83
CA LEU A 162 -6.67 -19.71 3.70
C LEU A 162 -5.30 -19.42 4.34
N ARG A 163 -4.47 -20.45 4.58
CA ARG A 163 -3.09 -20.28 5.07
C ARG A 163 -2.18 -19.56 4.06
N ASP A 164 -2.32 -19.87 2.78
CA ASP A 164 -1.47 -19.39 1.70
C ASP A 164 -1.94 -17.98 1.31
N GLU A 165 -3.25 -17.71 1.40
CA GLU A 165 -3.87 -16.38 1.35
C GLU A 165 -3.32 -15.46 2.45
N VAL A 166 -3.41 -15.89 3.71
CA VAL A 166 -2.92 -15.12 4.87
C VAL A 166 -1.42 -14.87 4.73
N LEU A 167 -0.64 -15.89 4.36
CA LEU A 167 0.80 -15.74 4.16
C LEU A 167 1.09 -14.75 3.04
N SER A 168 0.38 -14.86 1.91
CA SER A 168 0.50 -13.96 0.78
C SER A 168 0.21 -12.52 1.19
N ILE A 169 -0.92 -12.24 1.84
CA ILE A 169 -1.32 -10.90 2.30
C ILE A 169 -0.31 -10.32 3.30
N VAL A 170 0.14 -11.13 4.27
CA VAL A 170 1.06 -10.68 5.32
C VAL A 170 2.47 -10.42 4.77
N VAL A 171 2.93 -11.21 3.81
CA VAL A 171 4.25 -11.08 3.19
C VAL A 171 4.26 -9.98 2.12
N SER A 172 3.33 -10.02 1.17
CA SER A 172 3.22 -9.03 0.09
C SER A 172 2.84 -7.64 0.60
N GLY A 173 1.99 -7.54 1.62
CA GLY A 173 1.59 -6.28 2.25
C GLY A 173 2.67 -5.65 3.16
N GLY A 174 3.80 -6.32 3.38
CA GLY A 174 4.90 -5.82 4.23
C GLY A 174 4.57 -5.74 5.73
N MET A 175 3.40 -6.23 6.14
CA MET A 175 2.87 -6.15 7.49
C MET A 175 3.64 -7.02 8.51
N ILE A 176 4.36 -8.03 8.06
CA ILE A 176 5.14 -8.90 8.94
C ILE A 176 6.31 -8.16 9.61
N ILE A 177 6.90 -7.19 8.92
CA ILE A 177 8.12 -6.49 9.36
C ILE A 177 7.90 -5.66 10.64
N PRO A 178 6.85 -4.79 10.74
CA PRO A 178 6.61 -4.05 11.97
C PRO A 178 6.23 -4.94 13.14
N TRP A 179 5.50 -6.02 12.86
CA TRP A 179 5.18 -7.02 13.86
C TRP A 179 6.46 -7.65 14.42
N LEU A 180 7.36 -8.16 13.57
CA LEU A 180 8.67 -8.68 14.00
C LEU A 180 9.51 -7.65 14.76
N SER A 181 9.49 -6.38 14.32
CA SER A 181 10.26 -5.30 14.95
C SER A 181 9.81 -5.00 16.37
N THR A 182 8.51 -5.07 16.66
CA THR A 182 7.99 -4.93 18.03
C THR A 182 8.28 -6.15 18.91
N GLN A 183 8.21 -7.36 18.36
CA GLN A 183 8.63 -8.56 19.10
C GLN A 183 10.12 -8.49 19.48
N LEU A 184 10.96 -8.01 18.55
CA LEU A 184 12.37 -7.80 18.82
C LEU A 184 12.62 -6.73 19.89
N LEU A 185 11.84 -5.65 19.91
CA LEU A 185 11.91 -4.62 20.96
C LEU A 185 11.62 -5.22 22.34
N VAL A 186 10.56 -6.04 22.46
CA VAL A 186 10.21 -6.75 23.69
C VAL A 186 11.34 -7.67 24.13
N LEU A 187 11.92 -8.43 23.20
CA LEU A 187 13.04 -9.34 23.46
C LEU A 187 14.29 -8.59 23.96
N THR A 188 14.61 -7.46 23.33
CA THR A 188 15.74 -6.58 23.69
C THR A 188 15.57 -6.02 25.11
N LEU A 189 14.36 -5.58 25.46
CA LEU A 189 14.05 -5.09 26.80
C LEU A 189 14.06 -6.23 27.84
N ALA A 190 13.61 -7.44 27.48
CA ALA A 190 13.71 -8.62 28.34
C ALA A 190 15.17 -8.96 28.65
N MET A 191 16.02 -8.97 27.62
CA MET A 191 17.45 -9.24 27.78
C MET A 191 18.12 -8.17 28.64
N THR A 192 17.81 -6.89 28.41
CA THR A 192 18.30 -5.79 29.25
C THR A 192 17.86 -5.96 30.70
N TRP A 193 16.62 -6.37 30.96
CA TRP A 193 16.13 -6.66 32.31
C TRP A 193 16.90 -7.81 32.99
N ILE A 194 17.19 -8.87 32.24
CA ILE A 194 17.98 -10.01 32.71
C ILE A 194 19.39 -9.57 33.12
N ILE A 195 20.06 -8.79 32.26
CA ILE A 195 21.43 -8.30 32.49
C ILE A 195 21.50 -7.40 33.73
N LEU A 196 20.57 -6.46 33.87
CA LEU A 196 20.52 -5.56 35.03
C LEU A 196 20.32 -6.28 36.38
N ARG A 197 19.86 -7.53 36.37
CA ARG A 197 19.64 -8.34 37.57
C ARG A 197 20.70 -9.41 37.80
N LEU A 198 21.78 -9.45 37.02
CA LEU A 198 22.82 -10.47 37.16
C LEU A 198 23.41 -10.53 38.57
N HIS A 199 23.70 -9.38 39.17
CA HIS A 199 24.22 -9.31 40.54
C HIS A 199 23.23 -9.86 41.57
N THR A 200 21.95 -9.46 41.47
CA THR A 200 20.88 -9.97 42.36
C THR A 200 20.71 -11.48 42.22
N ARG A 201 20.76 -12.02 41.01
CA ARG A 201 20.66 -13.47 40.76
C ARG A 201 21.83 -14.24 41.35
N ALA A 202 23.02 -13.66 41.28
CA ALA A 202 24.20 -14.27 41.85
C ALA A 202 24.11 -14.32 43.39
N ILE A 203 23.62 -13.24 44.02
CA ILE A 203 23.31 -13.22 45.46
C ILE A 203 22.24 -14.25 45.82
N GLN A 204 21.15 -14.35 45.04
CA GLN A 204 20.09 -15.34 45.28
C GLN A 204 20.61 -16.78 45.23
N LEU A 205 21.50 -17.09 44.27
CA LEU A 205 22.11 -18.41 44.17
C LEU A 205 23.02 -18.69 45.37
N LEU A 206 23.82 -17.71 45.79
CA LEU A 206 24.64 -17.81 47.02
C LEU A 206 23.79 -17.97 48.28
N GLY A 207 22.59 -17.39 48.29
CA GLY A 207 21.59 -17.56 49.35
C GLY A 207 20.88 -18.91 49.35
N GLY A 208 21.28 -19.86 48.50
CA GLY A 208 20.74 -21.23 48.47
C GLY A 208 19.55 -21.45 47.54
N ILE A 209 19.14 -20.44 46.76
CA ILE A 209 18.08 -20.59 45.75
C ILE A 209 18.65 -21.33 44.54
N THR A 210 17.91 -22.31 44.01
CA THR A 210 18.38 -23.09 42.84
C THR A 210 18.35 -22.28 41.54
N SER A 211 19.23 -22.59 40.58
CA SER A 211 19.26 -21.94 39.26
C SER A 211 17.91 -22.01 38.55
N ALA A 212 17.23 -23.17 38.62
CA ALA A 212 15.92 -23.37 38.01
C ALA A 212 14.85 -22.43 38.60
N GLN A 213 14.86 -22.22 39.91
CA GLN A 213 13.94 -21.29 40.57
C GLN A 213 14.18 -19.84 40.13
N ILE A 214 15.44 -19.41 39.98
CA ILE A 214 15.79 -18.05 39.52
C ILE A 214 15.28 -17.80 38.09
N HIS A 215 15.46 -18.76 37.19
CA HIS A 215 14.96 -18.64 35.81
C HIS A 215 13.43 -18.63 35.78
N ARG A 216 12.77 -19.48 36.57
CA ARG A 216 11.30 -19.52 36.68
C ARG A 216 10.73 -18.23 37.27
N GLU A 217 11.34 -17.67 38.31
CA GLU A 217 10.92 -16.41 38.91
C GLU A 217 11.06 -15.25 37.92
N THR A 218 12.18 -15.18 37.19
CA THR A 218 12.38 -14.20 36.12
C THR A 218 11.28 -14.33 35.06
N LEU A 219 11.05 -15.55 34.58
CA LEU A 219 10.07 -15.82 33.54
C LEU A 219 8.67 -15.44 34.01
N GLY A 220 8.30 -15.75 35.26
CA GLY A 220 7.01 -15.38 35.84
C GLY A 220 6.81 -13.87 35.96
N ILE A 221 7.85 -13.12 36.33
CA ILE A 221 7.79 -11.65 36.37
C ILE A 221 7.58 -11.08 34.96
N LEU A 222 8.36 -11.53 33.97
CA LEU A 222 8.27 -11.05 32.59
C LEU A 222 6.95 -11.47 31.94
N ALA A 223 6.48 -12.69 32.18
CA ALA A 223 5.18 -13.18 31.73
C ALA A 223 4.03 -12.33 32.29
N ARG A 224 4.08 -11.94 33.57
CA ARG A 224 3.09 -11.03 34.16
C ARG A 224 3.10 -9.66 33.48
N LEU A 225 4.28 -9.12 33.18
CA LEU A 225 4.39 -7.82 32.49
C LEU A 225 3.90 -7.90 31.03
N LEU A 226 4.19 -9.00 30.32
CA LEU A 226 3.63 -9.28 29.00
C LEU A 226 2.10 -9.35 29.06
N ALA A 227 1.55 -10.09 30.03
CA ALA A 227 0.12 -10.23 30.20
C ALA A 227 -0.57 -8.88 30.47
N ILE A 228 0.01 -8.02 31.32
CA ILE A 228 -0.54 -6.68 31.58
C ILE A 228 -0.54 -5.83 30.30
N GLY A 229 0.57 -5.81 29.55
CA GLY A 229 0.64 -5.05 28.30
C GLY A 229 -0.33 -5.59 27.25
N GLY A 230 -0.41 -6.91 27.13
CA GLY A 230 -1.28 -7.58 26.17
C GLY A 230 -2.76 -7.41 26.45
N THR A 231 -3.20 -7.51 27.71
CA THR A 231 -4.62 -7.30 28.04
C THR A 231 -5.04 -5.86 27.80
N LEU A 232 -4.18 -4.89 28.14
CA LEU A 232 -4.41 -3.48 27.82
C LEU A 232 -4.49 -3.23 26.31
N GLY A 233 -3.60 -3.87 25.53
CA GLY A 233 -3.58 -3.75 24.07
C GLY A 233 -4.83 -4.34 23.42
N ILE A 234 -5.27 -5.53 23.86
CA ILE A 234 -6.49 -6.17 23.36
C ILE A 234 -7.72 -5.32 23.72
N ALA A 235 -7.81 -4.83 24.96
CA ALA A 235 -8.92 -4.01 25.41
C ALA A 235 -9.05 -2.72 24.58
N LEU A 236 -7.94 -2.00 24.37
CA LEU A 236 -7.95 -0.78 23.56
C LEU A 236 -8.29 -1.06 22.10
N SER A 237 -7.73 -2.13 21.53
CA SER A 237 -8.02 -2.54 20.14
C SER A 237 -9.50 -2.90 19.96
N GLY A 238 -10.10 -3.58 20.94
CA GLY A 238 -11.53 -3.87 20.95
C GLY A 238 -12.40 -2.61 21.01
N ILE A 239 -12.03 -1.63 21.85
CA ILE A 239 -12.72 -0.33 21.91
C ILE A 239 -12.61 0.39 20.56
N LEU A 240 -11.41 0.43 19.97
CA LEU A 240 -11.18 1.09 18.68
C LEU A 240 -12.02 0.45 17.57
N VAL A 241 -12.01 -0.88 17.46
CA VAL A 241 -12.82 -1.62 16.48
C VAL A 241 -14.31 -1.35 16.69
N THR A 242 -14.78 -1.32 17.94
CA THR A 242 -16.19 -1.03 18.27
C THR A 242 -16.59 0.37 17.82
N VAL A 243 -15.73 1.37 18.03
CA VAL A 243 -16.01 2.77 17.70
C VAL A 243 -15.97 3.02 16.19
N VAL A 244 -15.01 2.42 15.48
CA VAL A 244 -14.79 2.68 14.04
C VAL A 244 -15.66 1.80 13.15
N LEU A 245 -15.85 0.53 13.51
CA LEU A 245 -16.47 -0.50 12.66
C LEU A 245 -17.79 -1.04 13.24
N GLY A 246 -18.17 -0.60 14.44
CA GLY A 246 -19.36 -1.07 15.14
C GLY A 246 -19.13 -2.33 15.98
N PRO A 247 -20.03 -2.61 16.94
CA PRO A 247 -19.87 -3.72 17.89
C PRO A 247 -19.94 -5.10 17.23
N ALA A 248 -20.61 -5.22 16.09
CA ALA A 248 -20.80 -6.50 15.41
C ALA A 248 -19.50 -7.05 14.81
N ASN A 249 -18.59 -6.17 14.38
CA ASN A 249 -17.31 -6.52 13.78
C ASN A 249 -16.22 -6.88 14.80
N VAL A 250 -16.46 -6.67 16.09
CA VAL A 250 -15.49 -6.98 17.17
C VAL A 250 -15.17 -8.46 17.22
N LEU A 251 -16.17 -9.32 17.00
CA LEU A 251 -16.00 -10.77 17.07
C LEU A 251 -15.18 -11.33 15.89
N LEU A 252 -15.09 -10.59 14.78
CA LEU A 252 -14.26 -10.98 13.64
C LEU A 252 -12.77 -10.70 13.86
N VAL A 253 -12.44 -9.60 14.54
CA VAL A 253 -11.04 -9.14 14.68
C VAL A 253 -10.40 -9.60 16.00
N LEU A 254 -11.15 -9.58 17.10
CA LEU A 254 -10.57 -9.73 18.43
C LEU A 254 -10.13 -11.17 18.77
N PRO A 255 -10.87 -12.24 18.43
CA PRO A 255 -10.42 -13.61 18.67
C PRO A 255 -9.14 -13.99 17.90
N PRO A 256 -9.01 -13.74 16.57
CA PRO A 256 -7.75 -14.00 15.87
C PRO A 256 -6.59 -13.16 16.42
N THR A 257 -6.85 -11.91 16.83
CA THR A 257 -5.86 -11.07 17.52
C THR A 257 -5.38 -11.70 18.83
N ALA A 258 -6.30 -12.21 19.65
CA ALA A 258 -5.96 -12.87 20.91
C ALA A 258 -5.16 -14.15 20.69
N ILE A 259 -5.50 -14.95 19.66
CA ILE A 259 -4.76 -16.15 19.29
C ILE A 259 -3.33 -15.79 18.84
N LEU A 260 -3.18 -14.80 17.95
CA LEU A 260 -1.87 -14.34 17.48
C LEU A 260 -1.01 -13.80 18.64
N CYS A 261 -1.61 -13.04 19.56
CA CYS A 261 -0.93 -12.54 20.76
C CYS A 261 -0.51 -13.69 21.69
N LEU A 262 -1.36 -14.69 21.90
CA LEU A 262 -1.04 -15.83 22.75
C LEU A 262 0.11 -16.66 22.18
N LEU A 263 0.08 -16.95 20.88
CA LEU A 263 1.14 -17.68 20.17
C LEU A 263 2.46 -16.89 20.19
N SER A 264 2.43 -15.59 19.88
CA SER A 264 3.63 -14.75 19.89
C SER A 264 4.23 -14.59 21.28
N PHE A 265 3.40 -14.44 22.33
CA PHE A 265 3.89 -14.35 23.70
C PHE A 265 4.42 -15.68 24.21
N ALA A 266 3.82 -16.81 23.82
CA ALA A 266 4.37 -18.13 24.11
C ALA A 266 5.77 -18.29 23.50
N CYS A 267 5.93 -17.92 22.22
CA CYS A 267 7.22 -17.95 21.54
C CYS A 267 8.25 -17.01 22.20
N LEU A 268 7.85 -15.77 22.53
CA LEU A 268 8.70 -14.83 23.27
C LEU A 268 9.14 -15.37 24.62
N LEU A 269 8.25 -16.04 25.38
CA LEU A 269 8.62 -16.62 26.68
C LEU A 269 9.64 -17.74 26.54
N VAL A 270 9.54 -18.58 25.50
CA VAL A 270 10.56 -19.59 25.18
C VAL A 270 11.90 -18.91 24.87
N LEU A 271 11.90 -17.88 24.01
CA LEU A 271 13.12 -17.13 23.69
C LEU A 271 13.72 -16.44 24.93
N ILE A 272 12.90 -15.80 25.76
CA ILE A 272 13.33 -15.17 27.02
C ILE A 272 13.93 -16.20 27.98
N TYR A 273 13.34 -17.40 28.08
CA TYR A 273 13.89 -18.48 28.88
C TYR A 273 15.26 -18.92 28.36
N LEU A 274 15.40 -19.14 27.05
CA LEU A 274 16.68 -19.48 26.42
C LEU A 274 17.73 -18.39 26.67
N LEU A 275 17.38 -17.12 26.48
CA LEU A 275 18.28 -15.99 26.79
C LEU A 275 18.68 -15.99 28.27
N SER A 276 17.74 -16.26 29.19
CA SER A 276 18.02 -16.32 30.62
C SER A 276 18.99 -17.45 30.97
N VAL A 277 18.89 -18.60 30.30
CA VAL A 277 19.81 -19.74 30.48
C VAL A 277 21.19 -19.44 29.89
N ILE A 278 21.26 -18.87 28.69
CA ILE A 278 22.54 -18.51 28.02
C ILE A 278 23.32 -17.47 28.83
N VAL A 279 22.63 -16.44 29.33
CA VAL A 279 23.25 -15.41 30.17
C VAL A 279 23.63 -15.95 31.55
N GLY A 280 22.88 -16.95 32.06
CA GLY A 280 23.14 -17.63 33.32
C GLY A 280 22.72 -16.85 34.57
N THR A 281 23.25 -17.28 35.72
CA THR A 281 22.90 -16.74 37.06
C THR A 281 23.89 -15.70 37.60
N GLY A 282 24.95 -15.36 36.86
CA GLY A 282 25.96 -14.38 37.29
C GLY A 282 27.02 -14.92 38.26
N MET A 283 27.02 -16.21 38.59
CA MET A 283 28.03 -16.81 39.48
C MET A 283 29.44 -16.76 38.91
N GLU A 284 29.59 -16.90 37.60
CA GLU A 284 30.90 -16.77 36.95
C GLU A 284 31.50 -15.39 37.22
N SER A 285 30.68 -14.33 37.28
CA SER A 285 31.19 -12.99 37.59
C SER A 285 31.64 -12.80 39.03
N LEU A 286 30.96 -13.43 39.99
CA LEU A 286 31.40 -13.39 41.40
C LEU A 286 32.62 -14.27 41.64
N ARG A 287 32.68 -15.46 41.00
CA ARG A 287 33.78 -16.41 41.14
C ARG A 287 35.08 -15.88 40.54
N LEU A 288 35.01 -15.28 39.34
CA LEU A 288 36.19 -14.83 38.60
C LEU A 288 36.54 -13.37 38.87
N ARG A 289 35.72 -12.65 39.66
CA ARG A 289 35.80 -11.18 39.84
C ARG A 289 35.94 -10.43 38.51
N ARG A 290 35.30 -10.96 37.47
CA ARG A 290 35.30 -10.41 36.12
C ARG A 290 33.89 -10.47 35.57
N PRO A 291 33.40 -9.44 34.87
CA PRO A 291 32.05 -9.45 34.32
C PRO A 291 31.86 -10.61 33.31
N VAL A 292 30.62 -11.08 33.10
CA VAL A 292 30.28 -12.21 32.18
C VAL A 292 30.28 -11.77 30.71
N VAL A 293 31.34 -11.05 30.31
CA VAL A 293 31.43 -10.30 29.06
C VAL A 293 31.38 -11.21 27.83
N GLY A 294 32.03 -12.38 27.92
CA GLY A 294 32.24 -13.29 26.79
C GLY A 294 30.94 -13.88 26.21
N LYS A 295 29.89 -14.03 27.03
CA LYS A 295 28.58 -14.57 26.57
C LYS A 295 27.59 -13.46 26.21
N ILE A 296 27.66 -12.32 26.88
CA ILE A 296 26.67 -11.23 26.73
C ILE A 296 26.92 -10.39 25.47
N LEU A 297 28.18 -10.00 25.20
CA LEU A 297 28.50 -9.16 24.04
C LEU A 297 28.15 -9.80 22.67
N PRO A 298 28.45 -11.08 22.39
CA PRO A 298 28.05 -11.68 21.11
C PRO A 298 26.53 -11.76 20.97
N LEU A 299 25.81 -12.05 22.06
CA LEU A 299 24.35 -12.09 22.07
C LEU A 299 23.73 -10.73 21.75
N CYS A 300 24.27 -9.64 22.33
CA CYS A 300 23.85 -8.27 22.00
C CYS A 300 24.14 -7.92 20.52
N ARG A 301 25.26 -8.38 19.96
CA ARG A 301 25.60 -8.21 18.54
C ARG A 301 24.62 -8.95 17.63
N THR A 302 24.25 -10.18 17.96
CA THR A 302 23.27 -10.96 17.19
C THR A 302 21.90 -10.27 17.17
N ILE A 303 21.40 -9.81 18.32
CA ILE A 303 20.13 -9.07 18.38
C ILE A 303 20.21 -7.77 17.57
N SER A 304 21.34 -7.06 17.66
CA SER A 304 21.57 -5.84 16.86
C SER A 304 21.60 -6.15 15.36
N ALA A 305 22.20 -7.26 14.94
CA ALA A 305 22.21 -7.70 13.55
C ALA A 305 20.79 -7.94 13.01
N VAL A 306 19.94 -8.62 13.79
CA VAL A 306 18.52 -8.82 13.43
C VAL A 306 17.79 -7.49 13.34
N ALA A 307 18.02 -6.56 14.28
CA ALA A 307 17.42 -5.24 14.26
C ALA A 307 17.81 -4.45 12.99
N LEU A 308 19.07 -4.51 12.58
CA LEU A 308 19.56 -3.85 11.37
C LEU A 308 18.95 -4.46 10.11
N ILE A 309 18.86 -5.80 10.03
CA ILE A 309 18.22 -6.49 8.90
C ILE A 309 16.75 -6.07 8.78
N LEU A 310 16.00 -6.08 9.89
CA LEU A 310 14.59 -5.64 9.90
C LEU A 310 14.44 -4.17 9.51
N SER A 311 15.36 -3.31 9.96
CA SER A 311 15.35 -1.88 9.62
C SER A 311 15.64 -1.63 8.14
N MET A 312 16.46 -2.47 7.52
CA MET A 312 16.63 -2.49 6.06
C MET A 312 15.37 -2.93 5.31
N GLN A 313 14.45 -3.66 5.95
CA GLN A 313 13.16 -3.99 5.34
C GLN A 313 12.12 -2.87 5.50
N THR A 314 12.31 -1.91 6.40
CA THR A 314 11.33 -0.84 6.67
C THR A 314 11.69 0.48 6.00
N ILE A 315 12.95 0.91 6.12
CA ILE A 315 13.38 2.26 5.74
C ILE A 315 13.37 2.49 4.22
N PRO A 316 13.94 1.61 3.37
CA PRO A 316 13.86 1.81 1.92
C PRO A 316 12.43 1.81 1.36
N PRO A 317 11.53 0.89 1.76
CA PRO A 317 10.13 0.97 1.36
C PRO A 317 9.42 2.23 1.87
N ALA A 318 9.71 2.69 3.10
CA ALA A 318 9.15 3.93 3.62
C ALA A 318 9.59 5.15 2.80
N ILE A 319 10.84 5.20 2.33
CA ILE A 319 11.33 6.25 1.43
C ILE A 319 10.59 6.18 0.08
N SER A 320 10.45 4.98 -0.48
CA SER A 320 9.75 4.77 -1.75
C SER A 320 8.28 5.19 -1.66
N LEU A 321 7.60 4.85 -0.58
CA LEU A 321 6.23 5.26 -0.30
C LEU A 321 6.11 6.76 -0.05
N ALA A 322 7.05 7.37 0.67
CA ALA A 322 7.07 8.82 0.85
C ALA A 322 7.24 9.56 -0.48
N GLN A 323 8.07 9.05 -1.39
CA GLN A 323 8.21 9.60 -2.75
C GLN A 323 6.90 9.47 -3.55
N ARG A 324 6.25 8.30 -3.49
CA ARG A 324 4.96 8.07 -4.15
C ARG A 324 3.85 8.95 -3.55
N ALA A 325 3.79 9.07 -2.23
CA ALA A 325 2.85 9.92 -1.52
C ALA A 325 3.07 11.40 -1.85
N TRP A 326 4.33 11.85 -1.98
CA TRP A 326 4.65 13.21 -2.42
C TRP A 326 4.20 13.46 -3.86
N LYS A 327 4.48 12.53 -4.77
CA LYS A 327 4.00 12.59 -6.16
C LYS A 327 2.47 12.65 -6.20
N SER A 328 1.81 11.77 -5.44
CA SER A 328 0.36 11.73 -5.36
C SER A 328 -0.23 12.97 -4.73
N TYR A 329 0.37 13.55 -3.69
CA TYR A 329 -0.09 14.80 -3.10
C TYR A 329 -0.08 15.95 -4.10
N THR A 330 1.01 16.06 -4.88
CA THR A 330 1.14 17.05 -5.97
C THR A 330 0.05 16.83 -7.02
N GLN A 331 -0.17 15.58 -7.42
CA GLN A 331 -1.25 15.21 -8.36
C GLN A 331 -2.64 15.48 -7.78
N SER A 332 -2.88 15.26 -6.49
CA SER A 332 -4.16 15.50 -5.82
C SER A 332 -4.53 16.98 -5.76
N SER A 333 -3.56 17.90 -5.58
CA SER A 333 -3.86 19.34 -5.66
C SER A 333 -4.33 19.76 -7.05
N ILE A 334 -3.85 19.08 -8.10
CA ILE A 334 -4.22 19.36 -9.49
C ILE A 334 -5.54 18.67 -9.84
N ALA A 335 -5.76 17.44 -9.37
CA ALA A 335 -7.03 16.72 -9.50
C ALA A 335 -8.22 17.58 -8.99
N ARG A 336 -8.00 18.45 -8.01
CA ARG A 336 -9.03 19.40 -7.54
C ARG A 336 -9.46 20.43 -8.60
N CYS A 337 -8.59 20.80 -9.54
CA CYS A 337 -8.94 21.68 -10.66
C CYS A 337 -9.96 21.03 -11.60
N PHE A 338 -9.96 19.70 -11.67
CA PHE A 338 -10.92 18.94 -12.48
C PHE A 338 -12.30 18.85 -11.82
N GLY A 339 -12.46 19.20 -10.53
CA GLY A 339 -13.77 19.28 -9.88
C GLY A 339 -14.65 18.05 -10.11
N ASP A 340 -15.84 18.27 -10.68
CA ASP A 340 -16.78 17.21 -11.02
C ASP A 340 -16.59 16.63 -12.44
N THR A 341 -15.53 17.00 -13.17
CA THR A 341 -15.25 16.54 -14.53
C THR A 341 -15.21 15.01 -14.62
N ILE A 342 -15.92 14.45 -15.60
CA ILE A 342 -16.02 13.01 -15.83
C ILE A 342 -15.33 12.57 -17.11
N ALA A 343 -14.79 11.36 -17.10
CA ALA A 343 -14.43 10.59 -18.28
C ALA A 343 -15.48 9.50 -18.52
N VAL A 344 -15.64 9.10 -19.78
CA VAL A 344 -16.59 8.06 -20.20
C VAL A 344 -15.78 6.84 -20.57
N SER A 345 -15.99 5.71 -19.90
CA SER A 345 -15.41 4.44 -20.32
C SER A 345 -16.41 3.69 -21.21
N LEU A 346 -15.90 3.03 -22.25
CA LEU A 346 -16.71 2.31 -23.24
C LEU A 346 -16.50 0.80 -23.08
N ASN A 347 -17.60 0.06 -23.19
CA ASN A 347 -17.67 -1.39 -23.19
C ASN A 347 -18.08 -1.87 -24.59
N ASN A 348 -17.39 -2.88 -25.11
CA ASN A 348 -17.69 -3.55 -26.37
C ASN A 348 -17.67 -2.63 -27.60
N PHE A 349 -16.62 -2.76 -28.42
CA PHE A 349 -16.41 -1.92 -29.61
C PHE A 349 -17.24 -2.35 -30.83
N ASP A 350 -17.89 -3.51 -30.81
CA ASP A 350 -18.53 -4.10 -32.00
C ASP A 350 -19.57 -3.19 -32.67
N TYR A 351 -20.38 -2.45 -31.90
CA TYR A 351 -21.33 -1.46 -32.44
C TYR A 351 -20.67 -0.11 -32.72
N LEU A 352 -19.70 0.28 -31.90
CA LEU A 352 -19.03 1.58 -31.97
C LEU A 352 -18.11 1.69 -33.19
N ASP A 353 -17.59 0.56 -33.67
CA ASP A 353 -16.77 0.45 -34.89
C ASP A 353 -17.64 0.41 -36.17
N THR A 354 -18.96 0.35 -36.05
CA THR A 354 -19.87 0.48 -37.21
C THR A 354 -20.00 1.94 -37.65
N GLU A 355 -20.30 2.15 -38.93
CA GLU A 355 -20.53 3.49 -39.48
C GLU A 355 -21.71 4.21 -38.79
N GLU A 356 -22.74 3.46 -38.37
CA GLU A 356 -23.88 3.98 -37.62
C GLU A 356 -23.49 4.40 -36.19
N GLY A 357 -22.75 3.55 -35.46
CA GLY A 357 -22.26 3.87 -34.12
C GLY A 357 -21.29 5.06 -34.09
N ALA A 358 -20.42 5.17 -35.09
CA ALA A 358 -19.52 6.30 -35.26
C ALA A 358 -20.27 7.62 -35.52
N GLN A 359 -21.30 7.61 -36.38
CA GLN A 359 -22.14 8.79 -36.66
C GLN A 359 -22.95 9.23 -35.44
N GLU A 360 -23.54 8.30 -34.69
CA GLU A 360 -24.28 8.62 -33.47
C GLU A 360 -23.36 9.16 -32.38
N THR A 361 -22.14 8.62 -32.25
CA THR A 361 -21.16 9.16 -31.31
C THR A 361 -20.70 10.55 -31.73
N GLN A 362 -20.45 10.79 -33.03
CA GLN A 362 -20.10 12.11 -33.55
C GLN A 362 -21.20 13.14 -33.26
N ARG A 363 -22.47 12.75 -33.37
CA ARG A 363 -23.61 13.61 -33.03
C ARG A 363 -23.62 14.00 -31.55
N VAL A 364 -23.42 13.04 -30.65
CA VAL A 364 -23.32 13.30 -29.20
C VAL A 364 -22.15 14.25 -28.90
N MET A 365 -20.99 14.00 -29.53
CA MET A 365 -19.80 14.84 -29.37
C MET A 365 -20.01 16.26 -29.91
N HIS A 366 -20.71 16.42 -31.03
CA HIS A 366 -21.07 17.72 -31.58
C HIS A 366 -21.96 18.52 -30.62
N ASP A 367 -23.00 17.89 -30.06
CA ASP A 367 -23.92 18.54 -29.11
C ASP A 367 -23.19 18.97 -27.83
N LEU A 368 -22.28 18.14 -27.31
CA LEU A 368 -21.47 18.45 -26.12
C LEU A 368 -20.38 19.51 -26.40
N SER A 369 -19.83 19.51 -27.62
CA SER A 369 -18.86 20.51 -28.09
C SER A 369 -19.49 21.90 -28.18
N GLN A 370 -20.71 22.01 -28.72
CA GLN A 370 -21.45 23.28 -28.78
C GLN A 370 -21.75 23.86 -27.40
N LYS A 371 -21.94 23.02 -26.38
CA LYS A 371 -22.14 23.43 -24.99
C LYS A 371 -20.84 23.86 -24.29
N GLY A 372 -19.67 23.67 -24.92
CA GLY A 372 -18.37 23.97 -24.34
C GLY A 372 -18.00 23.04 -23.18
N CYS A 373 -18.56 21.83 -23.18
CA CYS A 373 -18.40 20.88 -22.07
C CYS A 373 -17.20 19.95 -22.24
N ILE A 374 -16.47 20.01 -23.35
CA ILE A 374 -15.42 19.06 -23.69
C ILE A 374 -14.03 19.64 -23.40
N VAL A 375 -13.17 18.80 -22.84
CA VAL A 375 -11.76 19.08 -22.56
C VAL A 375 -10.89 17.89 -22.92
N THR A 376 -9.73 18.15 -23.52
CA THR A 376 -8.87 17.13 -24.11
C THR A 376 -7.44 17.30 -23.62
N SER A 377 -6.83 16.20 -23.17
CA SER A 377 -5.41 16.18 -22.81
C SER A 377 -4.82 14.79 -23.06
N LEU A 378 -3.69 14.76 -23.77
CA LEU A 378 -2.96 13.53 -24.04
C LEU A 378 -1.45 13.79 -24.13
N VAL A 379 -0.67 13.05 -23.37
CA VAL A 379 0.78 12.90 -23.57
C VAL A 379 0.99 11.85 -24.66
N ILE A 380 1.48 12.27 -25.83
CA ILE A 380 1.68 11.38 -26.99
C ILE A 380 2.71 10.28 -26.64
N ASP A 381 3.69 10.66 -25.83
CA ASP A 381 4.85 9.85 -25.46
C ASP A 381 4.59 8.88 -24.29
N SER A 382 3.34 8.68 -23.86
CA SER A 382 3.07 7.89 -22.65
C SER A 382 3.22 6.37 -22.86
N GLU A 383 2.89 5.87 -24.05
CA GLU A 383 2.92 4.43 -24.39
C GLU A 383 3.86 4.12 -25.58
N ILE A 384 4.36 5.16 -26.25
CA ILE A 384 5.29 5.04 -27.38
C ILE A 384 6.66 5.53 -26.92
N GLU A 385 7.65 4.65 -26.95
CA GLU A 385 9.03 5.02 -26.61
C GLU A 385 9.63 5.87 -27.75
N ILE A 386 9.67 7.18 -27.55
CA ILE A 386 10.27 8.13 -28.49
C ILE A 386 11.73 8.38 -28.12
N SER A 387 12.64 8.16 -29.07
CA SER A 387 14.06 8.45 -28.90
C SER A 387 14.32 9.95 -28.68
N ASN A 388 15.37 10.27 -27.92
CA ASN A 388 15.74 11.67 -27.61
C ASN A 388 16.03 12.51 -28.88
N ASP A 389 16.53 11.87 -29.95
CA ASP A 389 16.81 12.55 -31.22
C ASP A 389 15.51 13.03 -31.90
N VAL A 390 14.44 12.24 -31.81
CA VAL A 390 13.11 12.59 -32.32
C VAL A 390 12.42 13.63 -31.43
N ARG A 391 12.70 13.63 -30.12
CA ARG A 391 12.16 14.62 -29.18
C ARG A 391 12.74 16.02 -29.36
N GLY A 392 13.88 16.18 -30.04
CA GLY A 392 14.40 17.50 -30.37
C GLY A 392 14.78 18.38 -29.17
N GLY A 393 15.03 17.78 -28.00
CA GLY A 393 15.35 18.49 -26.75
C GLY A 393 14.16 18.74 -25.81
N TYR A 394 12.93 18.43 -26.25
CA TYR A 394 11.75 18.47 -25.37
C TYR A 394 11.67 17.22 -24.49
N SER A 395 11.07 17.34 -23.31
CA SER A 395 10.88 16.17 -22.45
C SER A 395 9.82 15.22 -23.01
N GLN A 396 8.71 15.78 -23.50
CA GLN A 396 7.50 15.07 -23.91
C GLN A 396 6.70 15.92 -24.90
N PHE A 397 5.92 15.28 -25.78
CA PHE A 397 4.88 15.93 -26.58
C PHE A 397 3.52 15.81 -25.92
N VAL A 398 2.79 16.92 -25.85
CA VAL A 398 1.47 16.97 -25.23
C VAL A 398 0.49 17.66 -26.16
N ILE A 399 -0.64 17.01 -26.44
CA ILE A 399 -1.75 17.62 -27.17
C ILE A 399 -2.89 17.99 -26.21
N VAL A 400 -3.41 19.21 -26.35
CA VAL A 400 -4.49 19.77 -25.53
C VAL A 400 -5.42 20.62 -26.37
N ASP A 401 -6.63 20.86 -25.87
CA ASP A 401 -7.48 21.95 -26.37
C ASP A 401 -7.36 23.21 -25.49
N PRO A 402 -7.82 24.38 -25.98
CA PRO A 402 -7.80 25.61 -25.20
C PRO A 402 -8.60 25.52 -23.90
N SER A 403 -9.73 24.79 -23.90
CA SER A 403 -10.56 24.58 -22.71
C SER A 403 -9.76 23.92 -21.58
N TYR A 404 -8.84 23.01 -21.92
CA TYR A 404 -7.99 22.33 -20.94
C TYR A 404 -7.00 23.29 -20.31
N LEU A 405 -6.37 24.15 -21.11
CA LEU A 405 -5.45 25.19 -20.61
C LEU A 405 -6.16 26.13 -19.64
N HIS A 406 -7.39 26.56 -19.97
CA HIS A 406 -8.23 27.36 -19.08
C HIS A 406 -8.59 26.63 -17.79
N LEU A 407 -8.92 25.33 -17.86
CA LEU A 407 -9.25 24.49 -16.69
C LEU A 407 -8.08 24.42 -15.69
N ILE A 408 -6.84 24.36 -16.17
CA ILE A 408 -5.63 24.32 -15.34
C ILE A 408 -5.03 25.72 -15.06
N GLY A 409 -5.70 26.79 -15.51
CA GLY A 409 -5.32 28.18 -15.23
C GLY A 409 -4.14 28.72 -16.05
N ILE A 410 -3.86 28.14 -17.22
CA ILE A 410 -2.84 28.63 -18.16
C ILE A 410 -3.53 29.41 -19.27
N THR A 411 -3.13 30.67 -19.46
CA THR A 411 -3.62 31.53 -20.54
C THR A 411 -2.74 31.42 -21.79
N LEU A 412 -3.34 31.54 -22.97
CA LEU A 412 -2.58 31.58 -24.22
C LEU A 412 -1.89 32.95 -24.40
N PRO A 413 -0.73 33.02 -25.08
CA PRO A 413 -0.04 34.28 -25.37
C PRO A 413 -0.89 35.27 -26.18
N THR A 414 -1.81 34.75 -26.99
CA THR A 414 -2.79 35.52 -27.77
C THR A 414 -3.84 36.21 -26.92
N GLU A 415 -4.07 35.74 -25.68
CA GLU A 415 -5.09 36.25 -24.77
C GLU A 415 -4.52 37.22 -23.72
N SER A 416 -3.24 37.04 -23.34
CA SER A 416 -2.57 37.87 -22.33
C SER A 416 -1.05 37.92 -22.56
N GLY A 417 -0.43 39.10 -22.36
CA GLY A 417 1.01 39.31 -22.59
C GLY A 417 1.95 38.67 -21.55
N GLU A 418 1.41 38.08 -20.49
CA GLU A 418 2.16 37.38 -19.42
C GLU A 418 1.80 35.88 -19.39
N SER A 419 2.01 35.17 -20.50
CA SER A 419 1.80 33.71 -20.56
C SER A 419 3.08 32.94 -20.24
N VAL A 420 2.94 31.79 -19.59
CA VAL A 420 4.01 30.80 -19.37
C VAL A 420 4.28 29.93 -20.62
N LEU A 421 3.52 30.14 -21.69
CA LEU A 421 3.70 29.53 -23.01
C LEU A 421 4.38 30.53 -23.95
N THR A 422 5.31 30.04 -24.78
CA THR A 422 5.92 30.83 -25.87
C THR A 422 5.64 30.13 -27.18
N GLU A 423 5.08 30.84 -28.16
CA GLU A 423 4.75 30.26 -29.46
C GLU A 423 6.03 29.85 -30.22
N VAL A 424 6.02 28.64 -30.79
CA VAL A 424 7.10 28.10 -31.60
C VAL A 424 6.56 27.80 -32.99
N SER A 425 7.30 28.22 -34.02
CA SER A 425 6.92 27.89 -35.39
C SER A 425 7.20 26.40 -35.66
N PHE A 426 6.22 25.68 -36.18
CA PHE A 426 6.42 24.30 -36.65
C PHE A 426 7.62 24.17 -37.60
N ASP A 427 7.85 25.21 -38.42
CA ASP A 427 8.95 25.23 -39.38
C ASP A 427 10.33 25.29 -38.71
N SER A 428 10.42 25.80 -37.48
CA SER A 428 11.64 25.89 -36.67
C SER A 428 11.98 24.63 -35.87
N LEU A 429 11.08 23.64 -35.81
CA LEU A 429 11.33 22.38 -35.11
C LEU A 429 12.39 21.53 -35.84
N PRO A 430 13.18 20.71 -35.11
CA PRO A 430 14.12 19.76 -35.71
C PRO A 430 13.44 18.84 -36.74
N SER A 431 14.16 18.47 -37.80
CA SER A 431 13.58 17.70 -38.91
C SER A 431 12.96 16.36 -38.47
N ALA A 432 13.64 15.62 -37.59
CA ALA A 432 13.13 14.36 -37.05
C ALA A 432 11.84 14.53 -36.23
N THR A 433 11.76 15.61 -35.44
CA THR A 433 10.55 15.97 -34.68
C THR A 433 9.41 16.35 -35.61
N LYS A 434 9.70 17.13 -36.66
CA LYS A 434 8.73 17.57 -37.66
C LYS A 434 8.12 16.38 -38.41
N ASP A 435 8.96 15.48 -38.91
CA ASP A 435 8.51 14.30 -39.66
C ASP A 435 7.63 13.39 -38.80
N PHE A 436 8.01 13.18 -37.53
CA PHE A 436 7.23 12.41 -36.56
C PHE A 436 5.86 13.04 -36.29
N LEU A 437 5.84 14.33 -35.90
CA LEU A 437 4.59 15.04 -35.58
C LEU A 437 3.68 15.16 -36.80
N GLN A 438 4.24 15.42 -37.98
CA GLN A 438 3.46 15.44 -39.23
C GLN A 438 2.80 14.08 -39.49
N GLY A 439 3.52 12.97 -39.29
CA GLY A 439 2.98 11.63 -39.46
C GLY A 439 1.83 11.33 -38.49
N VAL A 440 2.02 11.58 -37.20
CA VAL A 440 1.03 11.27 -36.15
C VAL A 440 -0.20 12.17 -36.26
N LEU A 441 0.00 13.50 -36.29
CA LEU A 441 -1.10 14.46 -36.26
C LEU A 441 -1.95 14.42 -37.54
N SER A 442 -1.37 14.06 -38.69
CA SER A 442 -2.14 13.95 -39.94
C SER A 442 -3.15 12.80 -39.93
N VAL A 443 -2.91 11.74 -39.14
CA VAL A 443 -3.86 10.63 -38.97
C VAL A 443 -5.05 11.03 -38.10
N TRP A 444 -4.87 12.02 -37.22
CA TRP A 444 -5.91 12.51 -36.32
C TRP A 444 -6.81 13.57 -36.95
N MET A 445 -6.42 14.14 -38.09
CA MET A 445 -7.24 15.07 -38.87
C MET A 445 -8.20 14.33 -39.79
N GLU A 446 -9.38 14.90 -40.03
CA GLU A 446 -10.37 14.41 -40.99
C GLU A 446 -10.73 15.50 -42.01
N GLY A 447 -11.00 15.12 -43.26
CA GLY A 447 -11.39 16.07 -44.33
C GLY A 447 -10.28 16.99 -44.83
N GLU A 448 -10.67 18.13 -45.42
CA GLU A 448 -9.77 19.13 -46.04
C GLU A 448 -9.18 20.16 -45.03
N MET A 449 -8.99 19.76 -43.76
CA MET A 449 -8.40 20.66 -42.77
C MET A 449 -6.92 20.93 -43.06
N THR A 450 -6.48 22.19 -42.89
CA THR A 450 -5.05 22.50 -43.05
C THR A 450 -4.31 22.36 -41.73
N PHE A 451 -3.16 21.70 -41.76
CA PHE A 451 -2.35 21.42 -40.56
C PHE A 451 -2.04 22.66 -39.72
N LYS A 452 -1.75 23.80 -40.38
CA LYS A 452 -1.42 25.07 -39.71
C LYS A 452 -2.63 25.77 -39.10
N GLU A 453 -3.84 25.48 -39.55
CA GLU A 453 -5.06 25.99 -38.93
C GLU A 453 -5.48 25.10 -37.76
N THR A 454 -5.25 23.79 -37.84
CA THR A 454 -5.64 22.82 -36.82
C THR A 454 -4.75 22.87 -35.57
N PHE A 455 -3.44 23.06 -35.71
CA PHE A 455 -2.48 22.95 -34.60
C PHE A 455 -1.58 24.17 -34.45
N SER A 456 -1.41 24.62 -33.20
CA SER A 456 -0.40 25.60 -32.79
C SER A 456 0.58 24.96 -31.80
N PHE A 457 1.84 25.40 -31.79
CA PHE A 457 2.92 24.80 -31.00
C PHE A 457 3.49 25.80 -30.02
N TYR A 458 3.70 25.37 -28.77
CA TYR A 458 4.19 26.23 -27.70
C TYR A 458 5.22 25.54 -26.82
N GLU A 459 6.18 26.32 -26.34
CA GLU A 459 7.13 25.94 -25.30
C GLU A 459 6.65 26.38 -23.92
N TYR A 460 6.61 25.45 -22.97
CA TYR A 460 6.17 25.71 -21.61
C TYR A 460 7.37 25.97 -20.67
N HIS A 461 7.35 27.14 -20.00
CA HIS A 461 8.47 27.64 -19.19
C HIS A 461 8.23 27.60 -17.66
N GLY A 462 7.16 26.96 -17.19
CA GLY A 462 6.86 26.82 -15.76
C GLY A 462 7.51 25.60 -15.09
N ASP A 463 7.24 25.41 -13.80
CA ASP A 463 7.83 24.34 -12.96
C ASP A 463 7.39 22.91 -13.33
N GLY A 464 6.39 22.77 -14.21
CA GLY A 464 6.00 21.52 -14.84
C GLY A 464 4.58 21.59 -15.42
N PHE A 465 4.43 21.27 -16.70
CA PHE A 465 3.12 21.20 -17.35
C PHE A 465 2.44 19.90 -16.96
N ILE A 466 1.14 19.93 -16.66
CA ILE A 466 0.43 18.71 -16.29
C ILE A 466 -0.45 18.28 -17.45
N ALA A 467 -0.40 16.98 -17.74
CA ALA A 467 -1.16 16.37 -18.81
C ALA A 467 -1.56 14.94 -18.42
N LEU A 468 -2.54 14.39 -19.13
CA LEU A 468 -2.97 13.01 -18.94
C LEU A 468 -2.19 12.08 -19.87
N GLY A 469 -1.67 10.96 -19.34
CA GLY A 469 -1.17 9.88 -20.18
C GLY A 469 -2.32 9.13 -20.87
N GLN A 470 -2.03 8.21 -21.79
CA GLN A 470 -3.04 7.27 -22.28
C GLN A 470 -3.67 6.49 -21.12
N ASN A 471 -4.93 6.08 -21.28
CA ASN A 471 -5.72 5.34 -20.29
C ASN A 471 -5.96 6.08 -18.97
N ALA A 472 -6.19 7.39 -19.02
CA ALA A 472 -6.55 8.23 -17.87
C ALA A 472 -7.76 7.70 -17.07
N SER A 473 -8.71 7.01 -17.72
CA SER A 473 -9.82 6.31 -17.03
C SER A 473 -9.38 5.09 -16.21
N TYR A 474 -8.26 4.45 -16.56
CA TYR A 474 -7.78 3.19 -16.00
C TYR A 474 -6.43 3.35 -15.29
N ASN A 475 -6.44 3.99 -14.12
CA ASN A 475 -5.27 4.17 -13.25
C ASN A 475 -4.09 4.98 -13.83
N SER A 476 -4.19 5.58 -15.03
CA SER A 476 -3.10 6.40 -15.54
C SER A 476 -3.09 7.77 -14.86
N ALA A 477 -1.98 8.05 -14.19
CA ALA A 477 -1.84 9.21 -13.34
C ALA A 477 -1.49 10.46 -14.17
N PHE A 478 -1.96 11.62 -13.71
CA PHE A 478 -1.47 12.92 -14.16
C PHE A 478 0.06 12.92 -14.29
N THR A 479 0.57 13.26 -15.46
CA THR A 479 2.01 13.31 -15.72
C THR A 479 2.47 14.77 -15.68
N THR A 480 3.49 15.03 -14.86
CA THR A 480 4.16 16.33 -14.82
C THR A 480 5.32 16.32 -15.81
N CYS A 481 5.14 17.05 -16.92
CA CYS A 481 6.09 17.18 -18.01
C CYS A 481 7.02 18.38 -17.73
N LYS A 482 8.33 18.17 -17.70
CA LYS A 482 9.33 19.22 -17.45
C LYS A 482 9.92 19.71 -18.77
N ASN A 483 9.46 20.87 -19.27
CA ASN A 483 9.77 21.39 -20.61
C ASN A 483 9.16 20.56 -21.77
N PRO A 484 7.82 20.37 -21.82
CA PRO A 484 7.18 19.77 -22.99
C PRO A 484 7.01 20.78 -24.12
N LEU A 485 6.83 20.23 -25.33
CA LEU A 485 6.20 20.95 -26.43
C LEU A 485 4.69 20.73 -26.34
N VAL A 486 3.95 21.82 -26.13
CA VAL A 486 2.49 21.84 -26.01
C VAL A 486 1.88 22.12 -27.37
N ILE A 487 1.09 21.17 -27.86
CA ILE A 487 0.38 21.21 -29.14
C ILE A 487 -1.07 21.56 -28.82
N VAL A 488 -1.50 22.75 -29.22
CA VAL A 488 -2.86 23.25 -28.98
C VAL A 488 -3.70 23.00 -30.22
N MET A 489 -4.81 22.29 -30.05
CA MET A 489 -5.79 22.03 -31.08
C MET A 489 -6.75 23.22 -31.20
N ASN A 490 -6.68 23.95 -32.30
CA ASN A 490 -7.48 25.16 -32.51
C ASN A 490 -8.89 24.88 -33.03
N VAL A 491 -9.18 23.62 -33.36
CA VAL A 491 -10.50 23.16 -33.81
C VAL A 491 -11.20 22.37 -32.70
N PRO A 492 -12.54 22.42 -32.64
CA PRO A 492 -13.32 21.56 -31.76
C PRO A 492 -13.04 20.06 -32.00
N VAL A 493 -13.06 19.25 -30.94
CA VAL A 493 -12.69 17.84 -31.02
C VAL A 493 -13.63 17.01 -31.90
N ASP A 494 -14.90 17.42 -32.04
CA ASP A 494 -15.90 16.76 -32.87
C ASP A 494 -15.61 16.87 -34.39
N LYS A 495 -14.66 17.72 -34.79
CA LYS A 495 -14.16 17.83 -36.17
C LYS A 495 -12.93 16.97 -36.45
N MET A 496 -12.33 16.38 -35.42
CA MET A 496 -11.19 15.47 -35.56
C MET A 496 -11.66 14.09 -36.03
N SER A 497 -10.72 13.25 -36.46
CA SER A 497 -11.02 11.89 -36.91
C SER A 497 -11.77 11.11 -35.85
N MET A 498 -13.00 10.69 -36.14
CA MET A 498 -13.81 9.93 -35.18
C MET A 498 -13.16 8.61 -34.81
N THR A 499 -12.64 7.88 -35.79
CA THR A 499 -11.99 6.56 -35.61
C THR A 499 -10.52 6.69 -35.19
N GLY A 500 -9.80 7.68 -35.70
CA GLY A 500 -8.36 7.86 -35.45
C GLY A 500 -8.03 8.63 -34.17
N PHE A 501 -8.97 9.42 -33.64
CA PHE A 501 -8.72 10.32 -32.51
C PHE A 501 -9.84 10.28 -31.47
N VAL A 502 -11.09 10.65 -31.83
CA VAL A 502 -12.15 10.89 -30.85
C VAL A 502 -12.53 9.63 -30.08
N MET A 503 -12.86 8.53 -30.78
CA MET A 503 -13.27 7.27 -30.14
C MET A 503 -12.18 6.66 -29.25
N PRO A 504 -10.92 6.53 -29.71
CA PRO A 504 -9.83 6.08 -28.84
C PRO A 504 -9.68 6.94 -27.59
N LEU A 505 -9.72 8.28 -27.73
CA LEU A 505 -9.51 9.18 -26.59
C LEU A 505 -10.69 9.25 -25.62
N ILE A 506 -11.93 8.99 -26.08
CA ILE A 506 -13.07 8.77 -25.18
C ILE A 506 -12.81 7.50 -24.37
N SER A 507 -12.54 6.38 -25.05
CA SER A 507 -12.31 5.08 -24.39
C SER A 507 -11.16 5.12 -23.37
N THR A 508 -10.08 5.85 -23.68
CA THR A 508 -8.93 5.98 -22.80
C THR A 508 -9.11 7.07 -21.72
N GLY A 509 -10.18 7.86 -21.75
CA GLY A 509 -10.44 8.94 -20.79
C GLY A 509 -9.65 10.22 -21.00
N ASN A 510 -9.04 10.39 -22.17
CA ASN A 510 -8.27 11.57 -22.54
C ASN A 510 -9.15 12.71 -23.07
N ILE A 511 -10.37 12.40 -23.50
CA ILE A 511 -11.48 13.35 -23.66
C ILE A 511 -12.35 13.28 -22.39
N MET A 512 -12.57 14.45 -21.81
CA MET A 512 -13.24 14.64 -20.54
C MET A 512 -14.39 15.62 -20.69
N PHE A 513 -15.33 15.57 -19.74
CA PHE A 513 -16.53 16.38 -19.77
C PHE A 513 -16.74 17.16 -18.46
N THR A 514 -16.76 18.49 -18.55
CA THR A 514 -16.82 19.40 -17.38
C THR A 514 -18.21 19.52 -16.77
N ASP A 515 -19.27 19.15 -17.50
CA ASP A 515 -20.65 19.12 -17.03
C ASP A 515 -21.18 17.68 -17.02
N PRO A 516 -21.15 16.98 -15.87
CA PRO A 516 -21.57 15.60 -15.77
C PRO A 516 -23.05 15.38 -16.09
N GLU A 517 -23.92 16.31 -15.73
CA GLU A 517 -25.36 16.14 -15.91
C GLU A 517 -25.72 16.27 -17.39
N SER A 518 -25.25 17.33 -18.06
CA SER A 518 -25.43 17.48 -19.52
C SER A 518 -24.83 16.31 -20.30
N THR A 519 -23.70 15.76 -19.84
CA THR A 519 -23.03 14.64 -20.49
C THR A 519 -23.85 13.35 -20.37
N LYS A 520 -24.30 13.01 -19.16
CA LYS A 520 -25.15 11.84 -18.94
C LYS A 520 -26.46 11.95 -19.72
N GLU A 521 -27.09 13.13 -19.77
CA GLU A 521 -28.30 13.36 -20.55
C GLU A 521 -28.07 13.15 -22.04
N ALA A 522 -26.97 13.69 -22.60
CA ALA A 522 -26.64 13.56 -24.01
C ALA A 522 -26.37 12.11 -24.42
N PHE A 523 -25.60 11.38 -23.60
CA PHE A 523 -25.35 9.96 -23.85
C PHE A 523 -26.61 9.11 -23.65
N ALA A 524 -27.43 9.37 -22.62
CA ALA A 524 -28.66 8.62 -22.37
C ALA A 524 -29.71 8.78 -23.48
N ALA A 525 -29.68 9.90 -24.21
CA ALA A 525 -30.53 10.13 -25.37
C ALA A 525 -30.03 9.42 -26.65
N SER A 526 -28.85 8.81 -26.63
CA SER A 526 -28.20 8.19 -27.78
C SER A 526 -28.26 6.65 -27.74
N PRO A 527 -28.34 5.98 -28.91
CA PRO A 527 -28.14 4.53 -29.02
C PRO A 527 -26.79 4.02 -28.50
N VAL A 528 -25.83 4.92 -28.25
CA VAL A 528 -24.49 4.63 -27.71
C VAL A 528 -24.52 4.31 -26.20
N TYR A 529 -25.55 4.74 -25.45
CA TYR A 529 -25.63 4.57 -24.00
C TYR A 529 -25.39 3.14 -23.47
N PRO A 530 -25.94 2.07 -24.08
CA PRO A 530 -25.75 0.70 -23.60
C PRO A 530 -24.29 0.22 -23.67
N TYR A 531 -23.45 0.90 -24.46
CA TYR A 531 -22.03 0.60 -24.65
C TYR A 531 -21.14 1.45 -23.72
N ILE A 532 -21.71 2.21 -22.80
CA ILE A 532 -20.96 2.94 -21.78
C ILE A 532 -20.75 2.02 -20.59
N ALA A 533 -19.48 1.79 -20.25
CA ALA A 533 -19.07 1.01 -19.09
C ALA A 533 -19.31 1.77 -17.78
N SER A 534 -18.90 3.04 -17.75
CA SER A 534 -18.94 3.89 -16.57
C SER A 534 -18.75 5.36 -16.93
N PHE A 535 -19.25 6.22 -16.04
CA PHE A 535 -18.92 7.63 -15.98
C PHE A 535 -18.09 7.85 -14.74
N ASP A 536 -16.78 8.04 -14.92
CA ASP A 536 -15.84 8.09 -13.81
C ASP A 536 -15.32 9.52 -13.66
N ARG A 537 -15.29 10.02 -12.42
CA ARG A 537 -14.67 11.32 -12.16
C ARG A 537 -13.17 11.19 -12.31
N VAL A 538 -12.58 12.04 -13.17
CA VAL A 538 -11.15 12.02 -13.48
C VAL A 538 -10.30 12.23 -12.22
N ALA A 539 -10.81 13.03 -11.28
CA ALA A 539 -10.14 13.32 -10.03
C ALA A 539 -10.15 12.15 -9.02
N ASP A 540 -11.15 11.27 -9.06
CA ASP A 540 -11.44 10.33 -7.96
C ASP A 540 -10.38 9.25 -7.82
N VAL A 541 -9.85 8.72 -8.93
CA VAL A 541 -8.78 7.70 -8.89
C VAL A 541 -7.51 8.28 -8.27
N THR A 542 -7.14 9.50 -8.63
CA THR A 542 -5.95 10.18 -8.11
C THR A 542 -6.12 10.61 -6.65
N LEU A 543 -7.33 11.03 -6.26
CA LEU A 543 -7.64 11.41 -4.89
C LEU A 543 -7.71 10.19 -3.96
N THR A 544 -8.36 9.11 -4.40
CA THR A 544 -8.44 7.84 -3.66
C THR A 544 -7.06 7.21 -3.50
N THR A 545 -6.27 7.14 -4.57
CA THR A 545 -4.88 6.67 -4.52
C THR A 545 -4.04 7.54 -3.58
N GLY A 546 -4.26 8.86 -3.55
CA GLY A 546 -3.59 9.77 -2.61
C GLY A 546 -3.97 9.54 -1.14
N GLN A 547 -5.23 9.21 -0.87
CA GLN A 547 -5.68 8.85 0.48
C GLN A 547 -5.08 7.52 0.93
N ASP A 548 -5.09 6.50 0.07
CA ASP A 548 -4.50 5.19 0.37
C ASP A 548 -2.98 5.29 0.58
N LEU A 549 -2.30 6.10 -0.23
CA LEU A 549 -0.88 6.39 -0.05
C LEU A 549 -0.60 7.14 1.25
N LEU A 550 -1.45 8.07 1.66
CA LEU A 550 -1.28 8.80 2.92
C LEU A 550 -1.49 7.88 4.14
N ALA A 551 -2.51 7.01 4.09
CA ALA A 551 -2.74 6.01 5.13
C ALA A 551 -1.55 5.03 5.24
N ASN A 552 -1.05 4.55 4.11
CA ASN A 552 0.15 3.71 4.04
C ASN A 552 1.40 4.46 4.51
N ALA A 553 1.57 5.74 4.16
CA ALA A 553 2.73 6.53 4.58
C ALA A 553 2.76 6.74 6.09
N LEU A 554 1.62 7.05 6.72
CA LEU A 554 1.52 7.19 8.18
C LEU A 554 1.87 5.87 8.89
N LEU A 555 1.39 4.75 8.34
CA LEU A 555 1.73 3.43 8.84
C LEU A 555 3.25 3.21 8.75
N TYR A 556 3.86 3.36 7.57
CA TYR A 556 5.30 3.15 7.39
C TYR A 556 6.17 4.13 8.20
N LEU A 557 5.71 5.35 8.48
CA LEU A 557 6.35 6.28 9.42
C LEU A 557 6.36 5.73 10.85
N ALA A 558 5.23 5.20 11.33
CA ALA A 558 5.13 4.56 12.64
C ALA A 558 6.05 3.33 12.72
N ILE A 559 6.07 2.51 11.67
CA ILE A 559 6.94 1.32 11.56
C ILE A 559 8.42 1.72 11.60
N THR A 560 8.80 2.73 10.84
CA THR A 560 10.17 3.27 10.83
C THR A 560 10.56 3.79 12.20
N SER A 561 9.66 4.49 12.89
CA SER A 561 9.89 4.98 14.25
C SER A 561 10.15 3.84 15.24
N ILE A 562 9.39 2.75 15.14
CA ILE A 562 9.57 1.55 15.98
C ILE A 562 10.90 0.86 15.67
N SER A 563 11.25 0.72 14.39
CA SER A 563 12.53 0.16 13.96
C SER A 563 13.71 0.98 14.50
N LEU A 564 13.64 2.31 14.44
CA LEU A 564 14.64 3.21 15.04
C LEU A 564 14.72 3.07 16.56
N LEU A 565 13.57 2.93 17.25
CA LEU A 565 13.54 2.65 18.68
C LEU A 565 14.18 1.30 19.02
N SER A 566 13.96 0.27 18.21
CA SER A 566 14.60 -1.04 18.35
C SER A 566 16.11 -0.97 18.16
N ILE A 567 16.58 -0.24 17.13
CA ILE A 567 18.02 0.01 16.92
C ILE A 567 18.61 0.74 18.14
N CYS A 568 17.95 1.79 18.61
CA CYS A 568 18.39 2.56 19.77
C CYS A 568 18.45 1.70 21.05
N ALA A 569 17.44 0.86 21.28
CA ALA A 569 17.42 -0.09 22.40
C ALA A 569 18.56 -1.10 22.32
N CYS A 570 18.84 -1.65 21.13
CA CYS A 570 19.96 -2.55 20.90
C CYS A 570 21.31 -1.85 21.13
N ALA A 571 21.49 -0.65 20.59
CA ALA A 571 22.69 0.16 20.80
C ALA A 571 22.90 0.50 22.28
N LEU A 572 21.84 0.82 23.01
CA LEU A 572 21.89 1.06 24.46
C LEU A 572 22.27 -0.19 25.23
N GLN A 573 21.75 -1.34 24.81
CA GLN A 573 22.06 -2.61 25.43
C GLN A 573 23.53 -3.02 25.21
N CYS A 574 24.04 -2.90 23.98
CA CYS A 574 25.45 -3.11 23.65
C CYS A 574 26.35 -2.20 24.50
N ALA A 575 26.05 -0.89 24.50
CA ALA A 575 26.81 0.11 25.23
C ALA A 575 26.83 -0.11 26.75
N SER A 576 25.66 -0.36 27.35
CA SER A 576 25.54 -0.59 28.78
C SER A 576 26.24 -1.88 29.22
N SER A 577 26.10 -2.95 28.44
CA SER A 577 26.77 -4.23 28.71
C SER A 577 28.30 -4.09 28.63
N TRP A 578 28.80 -3.34 27.65
CA TRP A 578 30.23 -3.06 27.53
C TRP A 578 30.76 -2.16 28.65
N ALA A 579 30.02 -1.09 29.01
CA ALA A 579 30.44 -0.16 30.04
C ALA A 579 30.46 -0.80 31.44
N ILE A 580 29.47 -1.64 31.77
CA ILE A 580 29.49 -2.43 33.01
C ILE A 580 30.66 -3.43 33.00
N ALA A 581 30.95 -3.99 31.83
CA ALA A 581 32.06 -4.93 31.68
C ALA A 581 33.46 -4.30 31.87
N HIS A 582 33.59 -3.00 31.65
CA HIS A 582 34.85 -2.27 31.71
C HIS A 582 34.76 -1.12 32.72
N GLU A 583 34.03 -1.33 33.83
CA GLU A 583 33.77 -0.26 34.80
C GLU A 583 35.05 0.34 35.39
N GLU A 584 36.05 -0.50 35.70
CA GLU A 584 37.34 -0.06 36.26
C GLU A 584 38.14 0.74 35.23
N GLU A 585 38.16 0.30 33.98
CA GLU A 585 38.85 0.99 32.88
C GLU A 585 38.22 2.36 32.61
N VAL A 586 36.88 2.42 32.56
CA VAL A 586 36.14 3.67 32.38
C VAL A 586 36.42 4.64 33.54
N PHE A 587 36.46 4.14 34.78
CA PHE A 587 36.76 4.96 35.95
C PHE A 587 38.20 5.48 35.94
N LEU A 588 39.19 4.61 35.74
CA LEU A 588 40.61 4.96 35.74
C LEU A 588 40.96 5.91 34.59
N ALA A 589 40.49 5.62 33.37
CA ALA A 589 40.79 6.46 32.21
C ALA A 589 40.15 7.84 32.34
N HIS A 590 38.89 7.93 32.81
CA HIS A 590 38.23 9.22 32.94
C HIS A 590 38.79 10.06 34.09
N THR A 591 39.15 9.44 35.23
CA THR A 591 39.86 10.16 36.31
C THR A 591 41.24 10.65 35.88
N ALA A 592 41.90 9.95 34.96
CA ALA A 592 43.16 10.39 34.32
C ALA A 592 42.97 11.52 33.28
N GLY A 593 41.76 12.07 33.11
CA GLY A 593 41.48 13.20 32.21
C GLY A 593 41.14 12.79 30.77
N ILE A 594 41.02 11.50 30.47
CA ILE A 594 40.63 11.01 29.14
C ILE A 594 39.12 11.25 28.95
N GLY A 595 38.75 11.85 27.82
CA GLY A 595 37.35 12.06 27.46
C GLY A 595 36.62 10.73 27.19
N TYR A 596 35.32 10.65 27.51
CA TYR A 596 34.52 9.44 27.28
C TYR A 596 34.63 8.88 25.86
N ARG A 597 34.67 9.77 24.85
CA ARG A 597 34.73 9.38 23.44
C ARG A 597 35.97 8.57 23.10
N SER A 598 37.13 8.91 23.64
CA SER A 598 38.36 8.13 23.40
C SER A 598 38.36 6.79 24.11
N ILE A 599 37.64 6.65 25.23
CA ILE A 599 37.54 5.40 26.00
C ILE A 599 36.73 4.35 25.20
N TYR A 600 35.55 4.71 24.69
CA TYR A 600 34.71 3.75 23.96
C TYR A 600 34.98 3.66 22.45
N ALA A 601 35.77 4.57 21.87
CA ALA A 601 36.00 4.64 20.42
C ALA A 601 36.46 3.31 19.77
N PRO A 602 37.42 2.56 20.35
CA PRO A 602 37.85 1.28 19.76
C PRO A 602 36.69 0.28 19.66
N ARG A 603 35.87 0.20 20.72
CA ARG A 603 34.71 -0.68 20.75
C ARG A 603 33.65 -0.25 19.74
N MET A 604 33.34 1.04 19.69
CA MET A 604 32.35 1.60 18.76
C MET A 604 32.75 1.32 17.30
N ARG A 605 34.04 1.47 16.95
CA ARG A 605 34.55 1.12 15.60
C ARG A 605 34.35 -0.37 15.27
N SER A 606 34.55 -1.25 16.25
CA SER A 606 34.31 -2.69 16.06
C SER A 606 32.83 -3.01 15.85
N ASP A 607 31.92 -2.32 16.55
CA ASP A 607 30.49 -2.53 16.38
C ASP A 607 29.96 -1.96 15.04
N LEU A 608 30.52 -0.85 14.56
CA LEU A 608 30.25 -0.31 13.22
C LEU A 608 30.82 -1.20 12.10
N ALA A 609 32.02 -1.75 12.28
CA ALA A 609 32.55 -2.70 11.31
C ALA A 609 31.66 -3.96 11.22
N PHE A 610 31.08 -4.38 12.35
CA PHE A 610 30.18 -5.51 12.40
C PHE A 610 28.80 -5.22 11.77
N SER A 611 28.26 -3.99 11.87
CA SER A 611 26.93 -3.65 11.32
C SER A 611 26.87 -3.72 9.79
N ILE A 612 28.01 -3.57 9.10
CA ILE A 612 28.09 -3.65 7.64
C ILE A 612 27.59 -5.01 7.12
N MET A 613 27.93 -6.13 7.76
CA MET A 613 27.51 -7.46 7.28
C MET A 613 25.97 -7.65 7.34
N PRO A 614 25.29 -7.41 8.47
CA PRO A 614 23.82 -7.41 8.53
C PRO A 614 23.17 -6.42 7.56
N LEU A 615 23.79 -5.26 7.33
CA LEU A 615 23.30 -4.25 6.39
C LEU A 615 23.30 -4.78 4.95
N VAL A 616 24.39 -5.44 4.52
CA VAL A 616 24.49 -6.04 3.18
C VAL A 616 23.49 -7.18 3.01
N ILE A 617 23.34 -8.04 4.02
CA ILE A 617 22.35 -9.11 4.00
C ILE A 617 20.93 -8.52 3.92
N GLY A 618 20.63 -7.52 4.74
CA GLY A 618 19.34 -6.82 4.73
C GLY A 618 19.04 -6.14 3.40
N ALA A 619 20.03 -5.48 2.79
CA ALA A 619 19.91 -4.87 1.46
C ALA A 619 19.61 -5.91 0.38
N GLY A 620 20.32 -7.05 0.40
CA GLY A 620 20.07 -8.16 -0.52
C GLY A 620 18.63 -8.67 -0.41
N ILE A 621 18.16 -8.96 0.80
CA ILE A 621 16.77 -9.40 1.03
C ILE A 621 15.77 -8.34 0.55
N CYS A 622 16.02 -7.05 0.83
CA CYS A 622 15.13 -5.97 0.45
C CYS A 622 14.94 -5.88 -1.08
N ILE A 623 16.01 -6.08 -1.85
CA ILE A 623 15.96 -6.06 -3.32
C ILE A 623 15.12 -7.21 -3.88
N PHE A 624 15.18 -8.40 -3.28
CA PHE A 624 14.42 -9.57 -3.76
C PHE A 624 12.97 -9.61 -3.29
N VAL A 625 12.69 -9.09 -2.09
CA VAL A 625 11.37 -9.24 -1.45
C VAL A 625 10.49 -8.00 -1.63
N SER A 626 11.07 -6.80 -1.78
CA SER A 626 10.29 -5.57 -1.88
C SER A 626 9.99 -5.23 -3.34
N PRO A 627 8.73 -5.34 -3.82
CA PRO A 627 8.35 -4.97 -5.18
C PRO A 627 8.44 -3.45 -5.42
N TYR A 628 8.63 -2.65 -4.37
CA TYR A 628 8.59 -1.19 -4.43
C TYR A 628 9.97 -0.52 -4.41
N SER A 629 11.05 -1.26 -4.11
CA SER A 629 12.36 -0.68 -3.81
C SER A 629 13.30 -0.77 -5.00
N THR A 630 13.69 0.38 -5.57
CA THR A 630 14.75 0.42 -6.59
C THR A 630 16.13 0.28 -5.93
N PRO A 631 17.16 -0.24 -6.64
CA PRO A 631 18.51 -0.40 -6.07
C PRO A 631 19.07 0.89 -5.47
N LEU A 632 18.77 2.04 -6.07
CA LEU A 632 19.20 3.35 -5.59
C LEU A 632 18.58 3.69 -4.23
N VAL A 633 17.28 3.42 -4.04
CA VAL A 633 16.59 3.68 -2.77
C VAL A 633 17.08 2.72 -1.67
N VAL A 634 17.40 1.48 -2.01
CA VAL A 634 18.02 0.53 -1.06
C VAL A 634 19.39 1.03 -0.60
N MET A 635 20.22 1.55 -1.51
CA MET A 635 21.51 2.15 -1.13
C MET A 635 21.35 3.38 -0.22
N LEU A 636 20.41 4.28 -0.53
CA LEU A 636 20.11 5.43 0.33
C LEU A 636 19.62 4.97 1.71
N GLY A 637 18.73 3.99 1.76
CA GLY A 637 18.24 3.42 3.01
C GLY A 637 19.36 2.79 3.84
N ALA A 638 20.30 2.09 3.22
CA ALA A 638 21.47 1.51 3.88
C ALA A 638 22.35 2.59 4.53
N ILE A 639 22.61 3.69 3.82
CA ILE A 639 23.36 4.85 4.35
C ILE A 639 22.63 5.45 5.56
N ILE A 640 21.31 5.60 5.48
CA ILE A 640 20.49 6.16 6.57
C ILE A 640 20.52 5.24 7.79
N VAL A 641 20.32 3.93 7.62
CA VAL A 641 20.33 2.95 8.71
C VAL A 641 21.69 2.95 9.43
N GLU A 642 22.79 2.91 8.68
CA GLU A 642 24.14 2.91 9.26
C GLU A 642 24.45 4.24 9.98
N THR A 643 24.04 5.37 9.39
CA THR A 643 24.20 6.70 10.02
C THR A 643 23.42 6.78 11.33
N CYS A 644 22.16 6.33 11.35
CA CYS A 644 21.33 6.27 12.54
C CYS A 644 21.95 5.34 13.60
N PHE A 645 22.43 4.15 13.21
CA PHE A 645 23.09 3.22 14.13
C PHE A 645 24.36 3.82 14.74
N ALA A 646 25.17 4.53 13.96
CA ALA A 646 26.36 5.21 14.43
C ALA A 646 26.04 6.35 15.41
N LEU A 647 25.04 7.17 15.10
CA LEU A 647 24.59 8.25 15.98
C LEU A 647 24.03 7.73 17.30
N PHE A 648 23.15 6.71 17.24
CA PHE A 648 22.60 6.09 18.44
C PHE A 648 23.69 5.42 19.26
N SER A 649 24.61 4.69 18.64
CA SER A 649 25.75 4.08 19.34
C SER A 649 26.61 5.13 20.04
N MET A 650 26.97 6.23 19.38
CA MET A 650 27.75 7.30 20.00
C MET A 650 27.05 7.88 21.24
N LEU A 651 25.74 8.15 21.12
CA LEU A 651 24.93 8.68 22.21
C LEU A 651 24.85 7.69 23.37
N THR A 652 24.54 6.43 23.09
CA THR A 652 24.31 5.41 24.12
C THR A 652 25.60 5.01 24.83
N TYR A 653 26.74 4.90 24.12
CA TYR A 653 28.05 4.68 24.73
C TYR A 653 28.43 5.82 25.67
N THR A 654 28.16 7.07 25.29
CA THR A 654 28.41 8.23 26.14
C THR A 654 27.56 8.21 27.41
N ILE A 655 26.26 7.92 27.27
CA ILE A 655 25.33 7.82 28.42
C ILE A 655 25.72 6.66 29.34
N ALA A 656 26.05 5.50 28.77
CA ALA A 656 26.43 4.31 29.52
C ALA A 656 27.70 4.55 30.33
N CYS A 657 28.77 5.07 29.72
CA CYS A 657 30.03 5.33 30.41
C CYS A 657 29.86 6.37 31.54
N ARG A 658 29.12 7.47 31.28
CA ARG A 658 28.79 8.46 32.32
C ARG A 658 28.04 7.86 33.48
N LYS A 659 27.04 7.02 33.19
CA LYS A 659 26.24 6.36 34.22
C LYS A 659 27.07 5.41 35.07
N THR A 660 27.93 4.60 34.44
CA THR A 660 28.83 3.68 35.16
C THR A 660 29.84 4.45 36.01
N PHE A 661 30.43 5.52 35.47
CA PHE A 661 31.35 6.39 36.22
C PHE A 661 30.69 6.99 37.47
N THR A 662 29.50 7.58 37.34
CA THR A 662 28.76 8.17 38.46
C THR A 662 28.33 7.11 39.48
N ALA A 663 27.91 5.91 39.03
CA ALA A 663 27.56 4.82 39.92
C ALA A 663 28.75 4.37 40.78
N HIS A 664 29.94 4.32 40.17
CA HIS A 664 31.19 3.96 40.85
C HIS A 664 31.59 5.02 41.89
N ILE A 665 31.47 6.31 41.58
CA ILE A 665 31.69 7.41 42.55
C ILE A 665 30.73 7.31 43.75
N LEU A 666 29.45 7.03 43.50
CA LEU A 666 28.41 7.01 44.54
C LEU A 666 28.38 5.70 45.35
N ARG A 667 29.26 4.72 45.07
CA ARG A 667 29.23 3.35 45.63
C ARG A 667 27.84 2.69 45.58
N LYS A 668 27.04 3.02 44.56
CA LYS A 668 25.74 2.39 44.30
C LYS A 668 25.97 1.22 43.34
N GLY A 669 26.31 0.05 43.89
CA GLY A 669 26.37 -1.23 43.18
C GLY A 669 25.01 -1.86 42.98
#